data_AF-A0A847UMD3-F1
#
_entry.id   AF-A0A847UMD3-F1
#
_cell.length_a   1.000
_cell.length_b   1.000
_cell.length_c   1.000
_cell.angle_alpha   90.00
_cell.angle_beta   90.00
_cell.angle_gamma   90.00
#
_symmetry.space_group_name_H-M   'P 1'
#
loop_
_entity.id
_entity.type
_entity.pdbx_description
1 polymer ?
#
loop_
_entity_poly.entity_id
_entity_poly.type
_entity_poly.pdbx_seq_one_letter_code
_entity_poly.pdbx_strand_id
1 'polypeptide(L)'
;MSVENIEDHGAVPNPDDPSLSAARKNLHAMINAADAAGAGGTVYIPANIYYIGDDIGRFTAFGGREPSGISITGDGPEQSVIGVSEHVSDSQNCTIFEWSEGVNHGTVSVDNVKLEGNYENLGNLVSNGNGGIGAKCEGAGTFNFSNVWVRGQYTMGIRIENGDGRLERCTIEETAIALENDSGGDRVSHHLALQPPSGDTITVDSCLFRRGSGEVVDIHAGAGNVVLKNCWGRSLGTGVFKISAGNRIELRNSYMESYSQWLEDNLTASGDFHGRAMARRISSNQSETPTLVLDNVEFHNCNRHAVEARNYPLQLQGDMVAIHNAARDPGRDSVLRDDADGALTHVSIDRLSVHDSDAAVFSAPNADGSIGTVRRANNAGLGDTGGLSIGTDEPGKEPFAPSVPTKDDVGINTASAGSSGPSVAWQSPSDGTVLDGSVTLQIAASNHEDSPDGVTVEYNIDGNSWVGTDYNSDTTYFEASLDASTLSNGSHTLTARAIDSDGDKSTATVDVVAGALFADWTPQWISTTDDWTVSSGDSFVGGHALAFENTAGTRDRFAISCDAAGTHADVEVIDRFRVPTINPETNRGFHARLFLRGSGSEGNENGYWIEIEDRNDAFRLGKYVNGNSTTLQRFGTPAEDTFFYRRFRATGTTIQAKVWPASESEPSGWDVELSDSSLKSGWVGLGSFDPGLVETDTISVATGGATAEMVETDAAPTISWATPSDGATVTETVGLQVAAGDEADSTGSLTVEYRVDGGDWTATSYNADTGYYETSLDTTTLADGSHTLTARATDSASNAATASVGVTVDNPLAISTVDARNVTESTATLVGDVTSLSGASDATVGFEWRPVGSNTWTADGRQTVSATGEFTTDISGLEADTDHEFRAVATDPDSVTGNPVGFQTSTTSNEAPTIEQFDVIDQSSTGWHQYQIEWAVADSDGNLDKVISTLRRNGSVVATESTGVSGSDANYTHVLRVRGNVDEMTLTVNDTQNLVGHASQQL
;
A
#
# COMPACT_ATOMS: atom_id res chain seq x y z
N MET A 1 18.48 -33.85 9.75
CA MET A 1 18.12 -33.62 11.17
C MET A 1 16.69 -34.14 11.33
N SER A 2 16.35 -34.75 12.46
CA SER A 2 15.00 -35.31 12.70
C SER A 2 14.01 -34.18 12.99
N VAL A 3 12.79 -34.33 12.49
CA VAL A 3 11.64 -33.48 12.82
C VAL A 3 10.72 -34.31 13.69
N GLU A 4 10.39 -33.82 14.88
CA GLU A 4 9.59 -34.55 15.88
C GLU A 4 8.31 -33.79 16.20
N ASN A 5 7.15 -34.44 16.00
CA ASN A 5 5.84 -33.87 16.28
C ASN A 5 5.51 -33.99 17.78
N ILE A 6 5.16 -32.90 18.44
CA ILE A 6 4.83 -32.90 19.88
C ILE A 6 3.67 -33.86 20.24
N GLU A 7 2.71 -34.10 19.35
CA GLU A 7 1.59 -35.03 19.59
C GLU A 7 2.05 -36.49 19.66
N ASP A 8 3.07 -36.88 18.88
CA ASP A 8 3.69 -38.21 18.94
C ASP A 8 4.40 -38.45 20.28
N HIS A 9 4.78 -37.37 20.95
CA HIS A 9 5.39 -37.35 22.28
C HIS A 9 4.38 -37.09 23.41
N GLY A 10 3.08 -37.09 23.07
CA GLY A 10 1.98 -37.09 24.01
C GLY A 10 1.37 -35.72 24.30
N ALA A 11 1.67 -34.68 23.54
CA ALA A 11 0.95 -33.41 23.62
C ALA A 11 -0.52 -33.62 23.26
N VAL A 12 -1.40 -32.82 23.88
CA VAL A 12 -2.83 -32.82 23.58
C VAL A 12 -3.29 -31.36 23.49
N PRO A 13 -4.00 -30.98 22.43
CA PRO A 13 -4.59 -29.65 22.34
C PRO A 13 -5.41 -29.29 23.59
N ASN A 14 -5.25 -28.07 24.07
CA ASN A 14 -5.92 -27.58 25.27
C ASN A 14 -6.34 -26.11 25.13
N PRO A 15 -7.16 -25.75 24.12
CA PRO A 15 -7.52 -24.36 23.83
C PRO A 15 -8.24 -23.64 24.98
N ASP A 16 -8.92 -24.38 25.86
CA ASP A 16 -9.62 -23.83 27.02
C ASP A 16 -8.74 -23.73 28.29
N ASP A 17 -7.43 -23.99 28.17
CA ASP A 17 -6.44 -24.06 29.25
C ASP A 17 -6.98 -24.65 30.58
N PRO A 18 -7.29 -25.96 30.63
CA PRO A 18 -8.14 -26.51 31.69
C PRO A 18 -7.45 -26.70 33.05
N SER A 19 -6.11 -26.77 33.09
CA SER A 19 -5.32 -26.93 34.33
C SER A 19 -3.81 -26.89 34.10
N LEU A 20 -3.06 -26.59 35.15
CA LEU A 20 -1.58 -26.74 35.18
C LEU A 20 -1.12 -28.16 34.84
N SER A 21 -1.90 -29.20 35.19
CA SER A 21 -1.53 -30.58 34.86
C SER A 21 -1.60 -30.88 33.36
N ALA A 22 -2.51 -30.24 32.63
CA ALA A 22 -2.59 -30.35 31.17
C ALA A 22 -1.44 -29.56 30.52
N ALA A 23 -1.19 -28.35 31.02
CA ALA A 23 -0.08 -27.52 30.56
C ALA A 23 1.29 -28.19 30.74
N ARG A 24 1.53 -28.80 31.91
CA ARG A 24 2.74 -29.58 32.20
C ARG A 24 2.92 -30.76 31.26
N LYS A 25 1.81 -31.40 30.86
CA LYS A 25 1.85 -32.53 29.92
C LYS A 25 2.34 -32.08 28.54
N ASN A 26 1.83 -30.95 28.04
CA ASN A 26 2.27 -30.38 26.76
C ASN A 26 3.72 -29.92 26.81
N LEU A 27 4.14 -29.30 27.93
CA LEU A 27 5.54 -28.93 28.13
C LEU A 27 6.48 -30.15 28.06
N HIS A 28 6.16 -31.22 28.79
CA HIS A 28 6.98 -32.44 28.76
C HIS A 28 6.97 -33.12 27.39
N ALA A 29 5.87 -33.10 26.66
CA ALA A 29 5.81 -33.63 25.31
C ALA A 29 6.75 -32.87 24.35
N MET A 30 6.79 -31.53 24.47
CA MET A 30 7.71 -30.68 23.72
C MET A 30 9.18 -30.97 24.07
N ILE A 31 9.52 -31.14 25.35
CA ILE A 31 10.86 -31.51 25.79
C ILE A 31 11.25 -32.90 25.26
N ASN A 32 10.35 -33.88 25.35
CA ASN A 32 10.59 -35.23 24.83
C ASN A 32 10.80 -35.23 23.31
N ALA A 33 10.04 -34.40 22.58
CA ALA A 33 10.23 -34.21 21.14
C ALA A 33 11.61 -33.61 20.83
N ALA A 34 12.05 -32.60 21.58
CA ALA A 34 13.38 -32.03 21.44
C ALA A 34 14.50 -33.05 21.74
N ASP A 35 14.35 -33.85 22.80
CA ASP A 35 15.28 -34.94 23.14
C ASP A 35 15.36 -36.00 22.03
N ALA A 36 14.22 -36.36 21.44
CA ALA A 36 14.15 -37.30 20.33
C ALA A 36 14.76 -36.72 19.04
N ALA A 37 14.57 -35.42 18.79
CA ALA A 37 15.12 -34.72 17.64
C ALA A 37 16.66 -34.61 17.75
N GLY A 38 17.18 -34.47 18.97
CA GLY A 38 18.60 -34.35 19.25
C GLY A 38 19.19 -32.98 18.86
N ALA A 39 20.49 -32.79 19.07
CA ALA A 39 21.13 -31.50 18.81
C ALA A 39 21.03 -31.09 17.32
N GLY A 40 20.60 -29.85 17.06
CA GLY A 40 20.29 -29.37 15.70
C GLY A 40 18.93 -29.86 15.16
N GLY A 41 18.18 -30.64 15.92
CA GLY A 41 16.89 -31.20 15.52
C GLY A 41 15.77 -30.17 15.46
N THR A 42 14.62 -30.56 14.91
CA THR A 42 13.44 -29.69 14.79
C THR A 42 12.26 -30.27 15.56
N VAL A 43 11.56 -29.42 16.30
CA VAL A 43 10.28 -29.73 16.92
C VAL A 43 9.16 -29.12 16.08
N TYR A 44 8.19 -29.95 15.72
CA TYR A 44 7.01 -29.55 14.96
C TYR A 44 5.80 -29.41 15.88
N ILE A 45 5.11 -28.27 15.78
CA ILE A 45 3.89 -27.92 16.50
C ILE A 45 2.74 -27.97 15.49
N PRO A 46 1.82 -28.96 15.57
CA PRO A 46 0.69 -29.04 14.66
C PRO A 46 -0.32 -27.91 14.86
N ALA A 47 -1.23 -27.73 13.89
CA ALA A 47 -2.36 -26.81 13.98
C ALA A 47 -3.27 -27.09 15.20
N ASN A 48 -3.01 -26.41 16.31
CA ASN A 48 -3.88 -26.24 17.46
C ASN A 48 -3.29 -25.24 18.48
N ILE A 49 -4.00 -25.06 19.60
CA ILE A 49 -3.52 -24.31 20.76
C ILE A 49 -3.00 -25.27 21.83
N TYR A 50 -1.73 -25.09 22.20
CA TYR A 50 -1.06 -25.85 23.26
C TYR A 50 -0.56 -24.90 24.34
N TYR A 51 -1.31 -24.76 25.42
CA TYR A 51 -0.81 -24.10 26.63
C TYR A 51 0.23 -24.99 27.32
N ILE A 52 1.34 -24.39 27.74
CA ILE A 52 2.45 -25.00 28.47
C ILE A 52 2.65 -24.30 29.81
N GLY A 53 3.20 -25.02 30.79
CA GLY A 53 3.43 -24.47 32.12
C GLY A 53 3.93 -25.51 33.12
N ASP A 54 4.73 -25.08 34.11
CA ASP A 54 5.19 -25.93 35.21
C ASP A 54 5.59 -25.12 36.46
N ASP A 55 5.85 -25.79 37.59
CA ASP A 55 6.23 -25.23 38.88
C ASP A 55 7.70 -24.71 38.92
N ILE A 56 8.48 -24.88 37.85
CA ILE A 56 9.92 -24.58 37.80
C ILE A 56 10.30 -23.26 37.12
N GLY A 57 9.35 -22.53 36.52
CA GLY A 57 9.53 -21.15 36.05
C GLY A 57 10.58 -20.89 34.95
N ARG A 58 11.00 -21.89 34.19
CA ARG A 58 11.62 -21.77 32.85
C ARG A 58 11.16 -23.01 32.10
N PHE A 59 10.46 -22.84 30.98
CA PHE A 59 9.78 -23.96 30.34
C PHE A 59 10.74 -24.81 29.51
N THR A 60 11.57 -24.18 28.69
CA THR A 60 12.65 -24.84 27.94
C THR A 60 14.00 -24.25 28.31
N ALA A 61 15.09 -24.98 28.09
CA ALA A 61 16.47 -24.52 28.24
C ALA A 61 17.41 -25.28 27.27
N PHE A 62 17.16 -25.13 25.97
CA PHE A 62 17.93 -25.77 24.90
C PHE A 62 19.42 -25.45 25.06
N GLY A 63 20.28 -26.46 24.89
CA GLY A 63 21.72 -26.38 25.14
C GLY A 63 22.13 -26.42 26.62
N GLY A 64 21.19 -26.24 27.53
CA GLY A 64 21.38 -26.38 28.97
C GLY A 64 20.98 -27.77 29.45
N ARG A 65 19.67 -28.00 29.60
CA ARG A 65 19.12 -29.31 30.04
C ARG A 65 18.66 -30.14 28.85
N GLU A 66 18.12 -29.48 27.84
CA GLU A 66 17.69 -30.06 26.58
C GLU A 66 18.80 -29.92 25.51
N PRO A 67 18.72 -30.64 24.36
CA PRO A 67 19.74 -30.56 23.32
C PRO A 67 19.95 -29.14 22.77
N SER A 68 21.17 -28.85 22.29
CA SER A 68 21.50 -27.56 21.68
C SER A 68 20.95 -27.44 20.25
N GLY A 69 20.80 -26.22 19.74
CA GLY A 69 20.42 -25.95 18.36
C GLY A 69 19.04 -26.46 17.93
N ILE A 70 18.07 -26.61 18.85
CA ILE A 70 16.72 -27.03 18.49
C ILE A 70 16.01 -25.92 17.72
N SER A 71 15.45 -26.26 16.55
CA SER A 71 14.57 -25.42 15.74
C SER A 71 13.09 -25.75 16.02
N ILE A 72 12.20 -24.81 15.76
CA ILE A 72 10.76 -24.90 15.97
C ILE A 72 10.03 -24.59 14.65
N THR A 73 9.02 -25.38 14.30
CA THR A 73 8.19 -25.08 13.13
C THR A 73 6.73 -25.48 13.33
N GLY A 74 5.79 -24.82 12.64
CA GLY A 74 4.37 -25.12 12.69
C GLY A 74 3.66 -24.92 11.34
N ASP A 75 2.34 -25.05 11.35
CA ASP A 75 1.48 -24.93 10.14
C ASP A 75 1.13 -23.48 9.78
N GLY A 76 1.43 -22.54 10.66
CA GLY A 76 1.12 -21.11 10.50
C GLY A 76 0.88 -20.46 11.85
N PRO A 77 1.22 -19.18 12.03
CA PRO A 77 1.11 -18.51 13.33
C PRO A 77 -0.32 -18.49 13.88
N GLU A 78 -1.34 -18.40 13.03
CA GLU A 78 -2.74 -18.45 13.46
C GLU A 78 -3.24 -19.87 13.76
N GLN A 79 -2.53 -20.89 13.28
CA GLN A 79 -2.93 -22.29 13.40
C GLN A 79 -2.18 -23.00 14.52
N SER A 80 -0.89 -22.71 14.69
CA SER A 80 0.03 -23.41 15.60
C SER A 80 0.45 -22.49 16.74
N VAL A 81 -0.24 -22.59 17.87
CA VAL A 81 -0.07 -21.68 19.01
C VAL A 81 0.56 -22.41 20.21
N ILE A 82 1.66 -21.87 20.72
CA ILE A 82 2.21 -22.22 22.03
C ILE A 82 1.91 -21.09 23.00
N GLY A 83 1.10 -21.38 24.02
CA GLY A 83 0.65 -20.40 25.01
C GLY A 83 1.21 -20.64 26.40
N VAL A 84 1.38 -19.60 27.20
CA VAL A 84 1.64 -19.73 28.64
C VAL A 84 0.31 -19.94 29.37
N SER A 85 0.21 -21.02 30.13
CA SER A 85 -1.01 -21.35 30.87
C SER A 85 -1.30 -20.34 31.98
N GLU A 86 -2.57 -19.95 32.18
CA GLU A 86 -3.03 -19.09 33.29
C GLU A 86 -2.83 -19.75 34.67
N HIS A 87 -2.67 -21.08 34.71
CA HIS A 87 -2.56 -21.86 35.94
C HIS A 87 -1.13 -21.92 36.50
N VAL A 88 -0.16 -21.26 35.85
CA VAL A 88 1.21 -21.16 36.36
C VAL A 88 1.26 -20.25 37.59
N SER A 89 2.28 -20.42 38.43
CA SER A 89 2.39 -19.64 39.67
C SER A 89 2.87 -18.23 39.39
N ASP A 90 2.18 -17.25 39.98
CA ASP A 90 2.48 -15.81 40.08
C ASP A 90 3.94 -15.39 40.33
N SER A 91 4.80 -16.28 40.82
CA SER A 91 6.23 -16.02 41.14
C SER A 91 7.23 -16.50 40.08
N GLN A 92 6.75 -16.91 38.90
CA GLN A 92 7.54 -17.62 37.91
C GLN A 92 8.01 -16.76 36.73
N ASN A 93 9.08 -17.22 36.08
CA ASN A 93 9.48 -16.74 34.77
C ASN A 93 8.77 -17.61 33.69
N CYS A 94 7.99 -16.96 32.86
CA CYS A 94 7.15 -17.51 31.82
C CYS A 94 7.81 -17.34 30.44
N THR A 95 9.10 -17.63 30.34
CA THR A 95 9.81 -17.65 29.06
C THR A 95 9.41 -18.90 28.28
N ILE A 96 8.86 -18.73 27.07
CA ILE A 96 8.38 -19.84 26.23
C ILE A 96 9.58 -20.64 25.71
N PHE A 97 10.46 -19.98 24.97
CA PHE A 97 11.69 -20.59 24.45
C PHE A 97 12.96 -19.97 25.02
N GLU A 98 13.89 -20.79 25.50
CA GLU A 98 15.23 -20.38 25.93
C GLU A 98 16.30 -21.25 25.28
N TRP A 99 17.23 -20.61 24.57
CA TRP A 99 18.52 -21.17 24.17
C TRP A 99 19.59 -20.61 25.11
N SER A 100 20.41 -21.50 25.68
CA SER A 100 21.24 -21.20 26.84
C SER A 100 22.57 -20.53 26.50
N GLU A 101 22.94 -19.52 27.28
CA GLU A 101 24.24 -18.84 27.18
C GLU A 101 25.44 -19.83 27.25
N GLY A 102 26.53 -19.49 26.57
CA GLY A 102 27.79 -20.25 26.60
C GLY A 102 27.78 -21.52 25.75
N VAL A 103 26.71 -21.76 25.01
CA VAL A 103 26.56 -22.86 24.05
C VAL A 103 26.61 -22.29 22.64
N ASN A 104 27.17 -23.06 21.70
CA ASN A 104 27.01 -22.77 20.27
C ASN A 104 25.82 -23.58 19.75
N HIS A 105 24.76 -22.89 19.35
CA HIS A 105 23.51 -23.45 18.88
C HIS A 105 23.51 -23.76 17.38
N GLY A 106 24.56 -23.37 16.63
CA GLY A 106 24.55 -23.48 15.18
C GLY A 106 23.46 -22.58 14.59
N THR A 107 22.72 -23.10 13.61
CA THR A 107 21.57 -22.40 13.03
C THR A 107 20.28 -22.91 13.66
N VAL A 108 19.50 -22.01 14.21
CA VAL A 108 18.17 -22.24 14.77
C VAL A 108 17.16 -21.47 13.94
N SER A 109 16.06 -22.14 13.59
CA SER A 109 14.90 -21.48 12.97
C SER A 109 13.67 -21.63 13.85
N VAL A 110 12.85 -20.58 13.92
CA VAL A 110 11.51 -20.59 14.52
C VAL A 110 10.56 -20.09 13.46
N ASP A 111 9.73 -20.98 12.91
CA ASP A 111 8.95 -20.69 11.72
C ASP A 111 7.45 -21.01 11.92
N ASN A 112 6.56 -20.16 11.40
CA ASN A 112 5.13 -20.45 11.26
C ASN A 112 4.40 -20.82 12.56
N VAL A 113 4.68 -20.10 13.65
CA VAL A 113 4.09 -20.35 14.98
C VAL A 113 3.71 -19.05 15.69
N LYS A 114 2.75 -19.14 16.60
CA LYS A 114 2.45 -18.07 17.55
C LYS A 114 2.98 -18.40 18.94
N LEU A 115 3.66 -17.42 19.54
CA LEU A 115 4.16 -17.43 20.91
C LEU A 115 3.25 -16.52 21.76
N GLU A 116 2.31 -17.13 22.48
CA GLU A 116 1.30 -16.42 23.27
C GLU A 116 1.73 -16.35 24.74
N GLY A 117 2.10 -15.15 25.19
CA GLY A 117 2.58 -14.91 26.55
C GLY A 117 1.46 -14.83 27.58
N ASN A 118 0.21 -14.58 27.15
CA ASN A 118 -0.98 -14.62 28.00
C ASN A 118 -0.90 -13.69 29.24
N TYR A 119 -0.16 -12.57 29.16
CA TYR A 119 0.12 -11.71 30.32
C TYR A 119 -1.15 -11.21 31.03
N GLU A 120 -2.24 -11.03 30.30
CA GLU A 120 -3.54 -10.58 30.79
C GLU A 120 -4.14 -11.50 31.85
N ASN A 121 -3.80 -12.79 31.81
CA ASN A 121 -4.32 -13.81 32.71
C ASN A 121 -3.31 -14.26 33.78
N LEU A 122 -2.11 -13.66 33.80
CA LEU A 122 -1.03 -14.03 34.72
C LEU A 122 -0.87 -13.02 35.87
N GLY A 123 -0.93 -13.50 37.12
CA GLY A 123 -0.76 -12.67 38.31
C GLY A 123 0.70 -12.30 38.64
N ASN A 124 0.91 -11.13 39.26
CA ASN A 124 2.18 -10.71 39.92
C ASN A 124 3.48 -10.69 39.06
N LEU A 125 3.37 -10.67 37.74
CA LEU A 125 4.52 -10.64 36.80
C LEU A 125 5.54 -9.50 37.07
N VAL A 126 5.07 -8.36 37.58
CA VAL A 126 5.89 -7.19 38.00
C VAL A 126 7.01 -7.59 38.98
N SER A 127 6.69 -8.47 39.94
CA SER A 127 7.58 -8.75 41.07
C SER A 127 8.78 -9.64 40.70
N ASN A 128 8.69 -10.38 39.58
CA ASN A 128 9.66 -11.41 39.19
C ASN A 128 10.83 -10.89 38.34
N GLY A 129 10.75 -9.67 37.82
CA GLY A 129 11.91 -8.92 37.32
C GLY A 129 12.72 -9.50 36.15
N ASN A 130 12.29 -10.58 35.47
CA ASN A 130 12.93 -11.14 34.25
C ASN A 130 12.06 -12.20 33.52
N GLY A 131 10.73 -12.09 33.59
CA GLY A 131 9.89 -13.29 33.60
C GLY A 131 8.86 -13.52 32.50
N GLY A 132 8.90 -12.89 31.32
CA GLY A 132 7.90 -13.16 30.28
C GLY A 132 8.44 -12.79 28.91
N ILE A 133 9.22 -13.71 28.35
CA ILE A 133 9.89 -13.55 27.06
C ILE A 133 9.35 -14.61 26.08
N GLY A 134 8.99 -14.20 24.87
CA GLY A 134 8.58 -15.15 23.83
C GLY A 134 9.72 -16.07 23.45
N ALA A 135 10.84 -15.49 22.99
CA ALA A 135 12.04 -16.24 22.67
C ALA A 135 13.30 -15.57 23.23
N LYS A 136 14.05 -16.33 24.03
CA LYS A 136 15.29 -15.90 24.67
C LYS A 136 16.46 -16.69 24.07
N CYS A 137 17.15 -16.11 23.11
CA CYS A 137 18.27 -16.71 22.40
C CYS A 137 19.58 -16.20 22.99
N GLU A 138 20.15 -16.95 23.93
CA GLU A 138 21.46 -16.64 24.52
C GLU A 138 22.51 -17.63 24.01
N GLY A 139 23.72 -17.14 23.71
CA GLY A 139 24.83 -17.97 23.23
C GLY A 139 25.12 -17.77 21.74
N ALA A 140 26.19 -18.40 21.26
CA ALA A 140 26.64 -18.24 19.89
C ALA A 140 25.73 -19.03 18.93
N GLY A 141 25.36 -18.43 17.80
CA GLY A 141 24.54 -19.08 16.79
C GLY A 141 23.82 -18.07 15.91
N THR A 142 23.19 -18.61 14.87
CA THR A 142 22.33 -17.86 13.94
C THR A 142 20.88 -18.20 14.24
N PHE A 143 20.11 -17.20 14.67
CA PHE A 143 18.72 -17.34 15.08
C PHE A 143 17.80 -16.67 14.06
N ASN A 144 17.06 -17.49 13.33
CA ASN A 144 16.13 -17.04 12.31
C ASN A 144 14.69 -17.20 12.78
N PHE A 145 13.87 -16.18 12.57
CA PHE A 145 12.44 -16.20 12.83
C PHE A 145 11.72 -15.83 11.52
N SER A 146 10.86 -16.71 11.02
CA SER A 146 10.10 -16.46 9.81
C SER A 146 8.60 -16.68 10.04
N ASN A 147 7.78 -15.68 9.72
CA ASN A 147 6.33 -15.79 9.86
C ASN A 147 5.88 -16.16 11.28
N VAL A 148 6.46 -15.50 12.29
CA VAL A 148 6.20 -15.74 13.71
C VAL A 148 5.36 -14.62 14.30
N TRP A 149 4.31 -14.99 15.04
CA TRP A 149 3.51 -14.04 15.80
C TRP A 149 3.88 -14.12 17.29
N VAL A 150 4.46 -13.07 17.85
CA VAL A 150 4.71 -12.97 19.29
C VAL A 150 3.71 -12.00 19.90
N ARG A 151 2.86 -12.51 20.79
CA ARG A 151 1.82 -11.72 21.47
C ARG A 151 1.95 -11.84 22.98
N GLY A 152 1.56 -10.77 23.68
CA GLY A 152 1.17 -10.86 25.09
C GLY A 152 2.34 -11.12 26.03
N GLN A 153 3.54 -10.66 25.66
CA GLN A 153 4.74 -10.88 26.47
C GLN A 153 4.93 -9.75 27.46
N TYR A 154 4.92 -10.06 28.75
CA TYR A 154 5.01 -9.03 29.78
C TYR A 154 6.32 -8.22 29.74
N THR A 155 7.46 -8.86 29.43
CA THR A 155 8.77 -8.18 29.42
C THR A 155 9.38 -8.00 28.04
N MET A 156 9.31 -9.01 27.16
CA MET A 156 9.98 -8.89 25.86
C MET A 156 9.42 -9.86 24.84
N GLY A 157 9.37 -9.45 23.57
CA GLY A 157 9.08 -10.36 22.48
C GLY A 157 10.22 -11.36 22.27
N ILE A 158 11.33 -10.85 21.71
CA ILE A 158 12.49 -11.68 21.32
C ILE A 158 13.79 -11.04 21.82
N ARG A 159 14.68 -11.85 22.40
CA ARG A 159 16.03 -11.45 22.78
C ARG A 159 17.04 -12.30 22.03
N ILE A 160 18.00 -11.68 21.36
CA ILE A 160 19.16 -12.36 20.75
C ILE A 160 20.43 -11.75 21.33
N GLU A 161 21.15 -12.53 22.15
CA GLU A 161 22.38 -12.13 22.82
C GLU A 161 23.58 -12.99 22.41
N ASN A 162 24.63 -12.34 21.90
CA ASN A 162 25.85 -12.97 21.38
C ASN A 162 25.62 -13.91 20.17
N GLY A 163 24.57 -13.66 19.39
CA GLY A 163 24.26 -14.38 18.15
C GLY A 163 23.84 -13.43 17.02
N ASP A 164 23.85 -13.93 15.79
CA ASP A 164 23.38 -13.22 14.59
C ASP A 164 22.04 -13.80 14.10
N GLY A 165 21.52 -13.31 12.97
CA GLY A 165 20.34 -13.90 12.32
C GLY A 165 19.35 -12.88 11.76
N ARG A 166 18.13 -13.36 11.50
CA ARG A 166 17.09 -12.56 10.84
C ARG A 166 15.70 -12.79 11.43
N LEU A 167 14.93 -11.72 11.54
CA LEU A 167 13.48 -11.77 11.72
C LEU A 167 12.83 -11.34 10.41
N GLU A 168 11.97 -12.17 9.84
CA GLU A 168 11.30 -11.91 8.57
C GLU A 168 9.79 -12.16 8.70
N ARG A 169 8.98 -11.15 8.32
CA ARG A 169 7.52 -11.27 8.33
C ARG A 169 6.96 -11.68 9.70
N CYS A 170 7.54 -11.15 10.76
CA CYS A 170 7.07 -11.40 12.12
C CYS A 170 6.13 -10.28 12.58
N THR A 171 5.12 -10.65 13.37
CA THR A 171 4.27 -9.69 14.09
C THR A 171 4.63 -9.75 15.56
N ILE A 172 5.11 -8.63 16.13
CA ILE A 172 5.42 -8.50 17.56
C ILE A 172 4.47 -7.48 18.16
N GLU A 173 3.52 -7.95 18.95
CA GLU A 173 2.44 -7.12 19.47
C GLU A 173 2.14 -7.37 20.92
N GLU A 174 1.63 -6.35 21.62
CA GLU A 174 1.26 -6.48 23.03
C GLU A 174 2.41 -7.09 23.86
N THR A 175 3.63 -6.69 23.51
CA THR A 175 4.84 -7.10 24.23
C THR A 175 5.41 -5.94 25.02
N ALA A 176 6.25 -6.24 25.99
CA ALA A 176 6.87 -5.26 26.88
C ALA A 176 5.86 -4.47 27.73
N ILE A 177 4.71 -5.08 28.05
CA ILE A 177 3.54 -4.51 28.79
C ILE A 177 3.80 -4.25 30.29
N ALA A 178 5.06 -4.32 30.74
CA ALA A 178 5.40 -4.05 32.12
C ALA A 178 5.15 -2.58 32.49
N LEU A 179 4.58 -2.34 33.70
CA LEU A 179 4.40 -1.00 34.29
C LEU A 179 5.67 -0.15 34.10
N GLU A 180 5.53 0.96 33.36
CA GLU A 180 6.62 1.90 33.09
C GLU A 180 7.18 2.46 34.41
N ASN A 181 8.46 2.22 34.66
CA ASN A 181 9.09 2.49 35.95
C ASN A 181 9.28 4.00 36.18
N ASP A 182 8.67 4.47 37.28
CA ASP A 182 8.85 5.79 37.87
C ASP A 182 10.35 6.10 38.10
N SER A 183 10.83 7.16 37.44
CA SER A 183 12.01 7.96 37.78
C SER A 183 13.18 7.28 38.53
N GLY A 184 13.76 6.20 37.97
CA GLY A 184 14.93 5.54 38.59
C GLY A 184 15.83 4.70 37.66
N GLY A 185 15.40 4.38 36.44
CA GLY A 185 16.23 3.71 35.44
C GLY A 185 16.33 2.18 35.54
N ASP A 186 15.61 1.51 36.46
CA ASP A 186 15.85 0.09 36.69
C ASP A 186 15.09 -0.89 35.77
N ARG A 187 14.04 -0.49 35.02
CA ARG A 187 13.26 -1.43 34.14
C ARG A 187 12.54 -0.72 32.99
N VAL A 188 13.12 -0.75 31.79
CA VAL A 188 12.38 -0.54 30.53
C VAL A 188 12.37 -1.88 29.80
N SER A 189 11.21 -2.30 29.34
CA SER A 189 10.97 -3.53 28.59
C SER A 189 11.04 -3.23 27.09
N HIS A 190 11.23 -4.23 26.21
CA HIS A 190 11.42 -3.98 24.76
C HIS A 190 10.71 -5.02 23.90
N HIS A 191 10.26 -4.68 22.69
CA HIS A 191 9.81 -5.70 21.74
C HIS A 191 10.98 -6.65 21.39
N LEU A 192 12.13 -6.06 21.06
CA LEU A 192 13.37 -6.76 20.73
C LEU A 192 14.54 -6.27 21.59
N ALA A 193 15.42 -7.19 22.01
CA ALA A 193 16.74 -6.87 22.53
C ALA A 193 17.81 -7.58 21.71
N LEU A 194 18.67 -6.82 21.05
CA LEU A 194 19.59 -7.32 20.03
C LEU A 194 21.04 -7.00 20.40
N GLN A 195 21.88 -8.04 20.44
CA GLN A 195 23.31 -7.94 20.70
C GLN A 195 24.10 -8.86 19.75
N PRO A 196 24.14 -8.54 18.43
CA PRO A 196 25.02 -9.26 17.51
C PRO A 196 26.48 -9.10 17.93
N PRO A 197 27.34 -10.11 17.76
CA PRO A 197 28.77 -9.93 17.94
C PRO A 197 29.34 -8.83 17.02
N SER A 198 30.47 -8.24 17.41
CA SER A 198 31.13 -7.21 16.59
C SER A 198 31.55 -7.79 15.24
N GLY A 199 31.11 -7.15 14.15
CA GLY A 199 31.32 -7.60 12.77
C GLY A 199 30.13 -8.35 12.17
N ASP A 200 29.22 -8.84 13.02
CA ASP A 200 28.01 -9.54 12.58
C ASP A 200 26.80 -8.61 12.52
N THR A 201 25.73 -9.10 11.92
CA THR A 201 24.51 -8.33 11.66
C THR A 201 23.26 -9.11 12.07
N ILE A 202 22.32 -8.44 12.73
CA ILE A 202 20.93 -8.90 12.80
C ILE A 202 20.07 -8.05 11.87
N THR A 203 19.27 -8.72 11.03
CA THR A 203 18.31 -8.05 10.13
C THR A 203 16.87 -8.30 10.59
N VAL A 204 16.05 -7.27 10.58
CA VAL A 204 14.61 -7.32 10.85
C VAL A 204 13.92 -6.77 9.61
N ASP A 205 13.16 -7.60 8.92
CA ASP A 205 12.65 -7.32 7.58
C ASP A 205 11.16 -7.64 7.47
N SER A 206 10.39 -6.71 6.89
CA SER A 206 8.95 -6.89 6.68
C SER A 206 8.18 -7.21 7.97
N CYS A 207 8.61 -6.68 9.12
CA CYS A 207 8.00 -6.97 10.42
C CYS A 207 6.99 -5.89 10.83
N LEU A 208 5.99 -6.33 11.59
CA LEU A 208 4.92 -5.52 12.18
C LEU A 208 5.14 -5.38 13.69
N PHE A 209 5.16 -4.15 14.20
CA PHE A 209 5.24 -3.84 15.64
C PHE A 209 4.02 -3.07 16.09
N ARG A 210 3.33 -3.53 17.15
CA ARG A 210 2.21 -2.74 17.70
C ARG A 210 1.97 -2.90 19.19
N ARG A 211 1.31 -1.90 19.77
CA ARG A 211 0.72 -1.94 21.11
C ARG A 211 1.71 -2.37 22.20
N GLY A 212 2.90 -1.77 22.25
CA GLY A 212 3.88 -2.04 23.32
C GLY A 212 4.10 -0.82 24.20
N SER A 213 4.44 -1.01 25.49
CA SER A 213 4.94 0.09 26.36
C SER A 213 6.46 0.28 26.28
N GLY A 214 7.18 -0.71 25.75
CA GLY A 214 8.64 -0.69 25.59
C GLY A 214 9.13 -0.06 24.30
N GLU A 215 10.46 0.10 24.14
CA GLU A 215 11.03 0.42 22.83
C GLU A 215 10.91 -0.78 21.86
N VAL A 216 10.87 -0.51 20.55
CA VAL A 216 10.92 -1.57 19.54
C VAL A 216 12.22 -2.37 19.64
N VAL A 217 13.36 -1.69 19.74
CA VAL A 217 14.67 -2.35 19.79
C VAL A 217 15.58 -1.71 20.84
N ASP A 218 16.07 -2.54 21.77
CA ASP A 218 17.22 -2.22 22.61
C ASP A 218 18.51 -2.77 21.99
N ILE A 219 19.45 -1.87 21.72
CA ILE A 219 20.77 -2.19 21.19
C ILE A 219 21.74 -2.30 22.37
N HIS A 220 22.07 -3.53 22.74
CA HIS A 220 22.86 -3.87 23.92
C HIS A 220 24.36 -3.55 23.78
N ALA A 221 25.05 -3.46 24.92
CA ALA A 221 26.48 -3.17 25.01
C ALA A 221 27.35 -4.10 24.12
N GLY A 222 28.17 -3.54 23.23
CA GLY A 222 29.06 -4.33 22.37
C GLY A 222 28.39 -4.98 21.15
N ALA A 223 27.15 -4.59 20.82
CA ALA A 223 26.46 -5.01 19.62
C ALA A 223 27.22 -4.61 18.33
N GLY A 224 27.20 -5.49 17.32
CA GLY A 224 27.61 -5.24 15.94
C GLY A 224 26.61 -4.37 15.18
N ASN A 225 26.12 -4.86 14.04
CA ASN A 225 25.20 -4.13 13.18
C ASN A 225 23.75 -4.59 13.38
N VAL A 226 22.80 -3.65 13.36
CA VAL A 226 21.36 -3.95 13.40
C VAL A 226 20.67 -3.20 12.27
N VAL A 227 19.93 -3.92 11.44
CA VAL A 227 19.24 -3.36 10.27
C VAL A 227 17.76 -3.68 10.36
N LEU A 228 16.92 -2.65 10.48
CA LEU A 228 15.47 -2.74 10.32
C LEU A 228 15.12 -2.21 8.93
N LYS A 229 14.42 -3.00 8.12
CA LYS A 229 13.98 -2.57 6.78
C LYS A 229 12.56 -3.03 6.46
N ASN A 230 11.83 -2.22 5.70
CA ASN A 230 10.46 -2.53 5.28
C ASN A 230 9.54 -2.83 6.47
N CYS A 231 9.68 -2.11 7.60
CA CYS A 231 8.89 -2.38 8.80
C CYS A 231 7.78 -1.33 8.99
N TRP A 232 6.69 -1.75 9.63
CA TRP A 232 5.64 -0.84 10.09
C TRP A 232 5.46 -0.97 11.60
N GLY A 233 5.36 0.17 12.29
CA GLY A 233 5.19 0.21 13.73
C GLY A 233 4.23 1.29 14.20
N ARG A 234 3.36 0.97 15.16
CA ARG A 234 2.46 1.95 15.82
C ARG A 234 2.23 1.62 17.28
N SER A 235 2.08 2.65 18.12
CA SER A 235 1.95 2.48 19.58
C SER A 235 3.21 1.85 20.17
N LEU A 236 4.36 2.44 19.86
CA LEU A 236 5.70 1.89 20.14
C LEU A 236 6.26 2.34 21.50
N GLY A 237 5.39 2.48 22.49
CA GLY A 237 5.78 2.75 23.88
C GLY A 237 6.75 3.90 24.01
N THR A 238 7.95 3.64 24.53
CA THR A 238 8.99 4.65 24.75
C THR A 238 9.76 5.05 23.50
N GLY A 239 9.70 4.28 22.41
CA GLY A 239 10.29 4.65 21.13
C GLY A 239 10.71 3.49 20.22
N VAL A 240 11.44 3.80 19.15
CA VAL A 240 11.93 2.78 18.21
C VAL A 240 13.27 2.20 18.69
N PHE A 241 14.28 3.06 18.88
CA PHE A 241 15.63 2.61 19.24
C PHE A 241 16.11 3.19 20.57
N LYS A 242 16.46 2.28 21.47
CA LYS A 242 17.32 2.56 22.61
C LYS A 242 18.74 2.14 22.29
N ILE A 243 19.63 3.11 22.12
CA ILE A 243 21.00 2.90 21.65
C ILE A 243 21.95 2.97 22.86
N SER A 244 22.27 1.81 23.44
CA SER A 244 23.27 1.72 24.51
C SER A 244 24.69 1.52 23.97
N ALA A 245 24.80 0.94 22.76
CA ALA A 245 26.01 0.66 21.99
C ALA A 245 25.61 0.37 20.52
N GLY A 246 26.44 -0.33 19.74
CA GLY A 246 26.22 -0.67 18.33
C GLY A 246 27.24 -0.03 17.40
N ASN A 247 27.71 -0.75 16.38
CA ASN A 247 28.56 -0.17 15.34
C ASN A 247 27.71 0.67 14.39
N ARG A 248 26.69 0.04 13.80
CA ARG A 248 25.79 0.64 12.81
C ARG A 248 24.36 0.16 13.01
N ILE A 249 23.44 1.11 13.17
CA ILE A 249 22.02 0.90 13.34
C ILE A 249 21.33 1.53 12.14
N GLU A 250 20.56 0.75 11.39
CA GLU A 250 19.88 1.23 10.20
C GLU A 250 18.37 1.04 10.33
N LEU A 251 17.62 2.07 9.94
CA LEU A 251 16.19 1.98 9.66
C LEU A 251 15.96 2.40 8.22
N ARG A 252 15.38 1.50 7.42
CA ARG A 252 15.17 1.70 5.99
C ARG A 252 13.72 1.45 5.60
N ASN A 253 13.17 2.25 4.69
CA ASN A 253 11.84 2.01 4.10
C ASN A 253 10.78 1.69 5.17
N SER A 254 10.66 2.49 6.22
CA SER A 254 9.86 2.09 7.40
C SER A 254 9.02 3.22 7.96
N TYR A 255 7.82 2.86 8.40
CA TYR A 255 6.88 3.73 9.10
C TYR A 255 6.90 3.43 10.59
N MET A 256 7.11 4.45 11.44
CA MET A 256 7.10 4.29 12.89
C MET A 256 6.30 5.41 13.58
N GLU A 257 5.29 5.03 14.34
CA GLU A 257 4.47 5.93 15.16
C GLU A 257 4.62 5.60 16.64
N SER A 258 5.32 6.46 17.39
CA SER A 258 5.66 6.18 18.79
C SER A 258 4.47 6.34 19.73
N TYR A 259 3.73 7.44 19.62
CA TYR A 259 2.57 7.76 20.45
C TYR A 259 1.26 7.37 19.76
N SER A 260 0.29 6.87 20.51
CA SER A 260 -1.09 6.66 20.05
C SER A 260 -2.08 6.81 21.20
N GLN A 261 -3.37 6.96 20.90
CA GLN A 261 -4.43 6.98 21.92
C GLN A 261 -4.50 5.66 22.70
N TRP A 262 -4.23 4.53 22.05
CA TRP A 262 -4.18 3.23 22.71
C TRP A 262 -3.20 3.20 23.89
N LEU A 263 -2.02 3.83 23.78
CA LEU A 263 -1.05 3.88 24.87
C LEU A 263 -1.59 4.66 26.07
N GLU A 264 -2.24 5.80 25.84
CA GLU A 264 -2.87 6.59 26.90
C GLU A 264 -4.00 5.84 27.59
N ASP A 265 -4.82 5.12 26.83
CA ASP A 265 -6.00 4.43 27.36
C ASP A 265 -5.64 3.15 28.13
N ASN A 266 -4.53 2.49 27.77
CA ASN A 266 -4.18 1.16 28.26
C ASN A 266 -2.96 1.11 29.21
N LEU A 267 -2.17 2.18 29.31
CA LEU A 267 -0.98 2.23 30.20
C LEU A 267 -1.17 3.25 31.33
N THR A 268 -0.91 2.84 32.58
CA THR A 268 -1.28 3.60 33.78
C THR A 268 -0.18 4.54 34.31
N ALA A 269 0.86 4.85 33.54
CA ALA A 269 2.02 5.62 34.01
C ALA A 269 1.91 7.13 33.72
N SER A 270 2.71 7.93 34.43
CA SER A 270 2.64 9.39 34.45
C SER A 270 3.21 10.06 33.19
N GLY A 271 2.60 9.88 32.01
CA GLY A 271 2.72 10.70 30.77
C GLY A 271 4.11 10.89 30.13
N ASP A 272 5.21 10.70 30.85
CA ASP A 272 6.57 11.08 30.46
C ASP A 272 7.24 10.03 29.54
N PHE A 273 6.63 8.86 29.39
CA PHE A 273 7.21 7.70 28.72
C PHE A 273 6.39 7.20 27.52
N HIS A 274 5.13 7.62 27.37
CA HIS A 274 4.35 7.34 26.17
C HIS A 274 4.93 8.08 24.96
N GLY A 275 5.19 7.35 23.88
CA GLY A 275 5.76 7.85 22.63
C GLY A 275 7.01 8.72 22.78
N ARG A 276 7.90 8.43 23.74
CA ARG A 276 8.90 9.40 24.22
C ARG A 276 9.86 9.86 23.13
N ALA A 277 10.50 8.96 22.39
CA ALA A 277 11.43 9.32 21.32
C ALA A 277 11.29 8.37 20.12
N MET A 278 11.93 8.68 18.99
CA MET A 278 12.10 7.68 17.94
C MET A 278 13.42 6.93 18.15
N ALA A 279 14.54 7.65 18.25
CA ALA A 279 15.84 7.08 18.53
C ALA A 279 16.58 7.87 19.61
N ARG A 280 17.27 7.17 20.51
CA ARG A 280 17.97 7.80 21.62
C ARG A 280 19.25 7.07 21.99
N ARG A 281 20.38 7.77 21.97
CA ARG A 281 21.62 7.28 22.60
C ARG A 281 21.61 7.59 24.09
N ILE A 282 21.78 6.60 24.96
CA ILE A 282 21.69 6.78 26.42
C ILE A 282 22.92 6.35 27.23
N SER A 283 23.88 5.65 26.62
CA SER A 283 25.03 5.04 27.35
C SER A 283 26.39 5.16 26.62
N SER A 284 27.48 5.02 27.41
CA SER A 284 28.90 4.95 26.98
C SER A 284 29.45 3.53 26.94
N ASN A 285 28.60 2.51 26.84
CA ASN A 285 29.01 1.10 26.96
C ASN A 285 29.90 0.58 25.81
N GLN A 286 30.46 1.46 24.98
CA GLN A 286 31.47 1.15 23.96
C GLN A 286 32.35 2.36 23.65
N SER A 287 33.56 2.10 23.13
CA SER A 287 34.55 3.13 22.77
C SER A 287 34.24 3.86 21.46
N GLU A 288 33.58 3.20 20.52
CA GLU A 288 33.23 3.78 19.21
C GLU A 288 31.86 4.47 19.26
N THR A 289 31.70 5.53 18.48
CA THR A 289 30.42 6.24 18.37
C THR A 289 29.51 5.50 17.41
N PRO A 290 28.31 5.03 17.83
CA PRO A 290 27.36 4.39 16.92
C PRO A 290 26.96 5.30 15.77
N THR A 291 26.74 4.72 14.60
CA THR A 291 26.07 5.38 13.49
C THR A 291 24.61 4.95 13.41
N LEU A 292 23.69 5.92 13.47
CA LEU A 292 22.29 5.76 13.13
C LEU A 292 22.07 6.19 11.68
N VAL A 293 21.51 5.31 10.87
CA VAL A 293 21.19 5.54 9.46
C VAL A 293 19.69 5.51 9.29
N LEU A 294 19.12 6.58 8.73
CA LEU A 294 17.69 6.75 8.51
C LEU A 294 17.46 6.98 7.01
N ASP A 295 17.08 5.94 6.28
CA ASP A 295 16.89 6.03 4.83
C ASP A 295 15.44 5.72 4.45
N ASN A 296 14.76 6.69 3.85
CA ASN A 296 13.39 6.54 3.38
C ASN A 296 12.44 6.13 4.53
N VAL A 297 12.35 6.98 5.57
CA VAL A 297 11.64 6.67 6.82
C VAL A 297 10.61 7.75 7.18
N GLU A 298 9.51 7.31 7.76
CA GLU A 298 8.49 8.17 8.35
C GLU A 298 8.40 7.98 9.86
N PHE A 299 8.52 9.08 10.59
CA PHE A 299 8.34 9.14 12.03
C PHE A 299 7.14 10.00 12.38
N HIS A 300 6.20 9.43 13.14
CA HIS A 300 4.95 10.09 13.50
C HIS A 300 4.75 10.12 15.01
N ASN A 301 4.21 11.24 15.50
CA ASN A 301 3.67 11.38 16.85
C ASN A 301 4.68 10.92 17.93
N CYS A 302 5.71 11.72 18.22
CA CYS A 302 6.51 11.51 19.43
C CYS A 302 6.35 12.65 20.44
N ASN A 303 6.19 12.29 21.71
CA ASN A 303 5.97 13.23 22.80
C ASN A 303 7.22 14.09 23.07
N ARG A 304 8.42 13.56 22.82
CA ARG A 304 9.66 14.34 22.92
C ARG A 304 10.41 14.35 21.59
N HIS A 305 11.72 14.24 21.64
CA HIS A 305 12.62 14.39 20.50
C HIS A 305 12.53 13.16 19.59
N ALA A 306 12.52 13.37 18.28
CA ALA A 306 12.63 12.29 17.33
C ALA A 306 14.00 11.62 17.48
N VAL A 307 15.09 12.39 17.41
CA VAL A 307 16.46 11.90 17.61
C VAL A 307 17.14 12.67 18.74
N GLU A 308 17.67 11.96 19.73
CA GLU A 308 18.40 12.57 20.86
C GLU A 308 19.75 11.87 21.11
N ALA A 309 20.83 12.65 21.05
CA ALA A 309 22.14 12.26 21.55
C ALA A 309 22.24 12.65 23.03
N ARG A 310 21.92 11.71 23.95
CA ARG A 310 21.85 11.99 25.39
C ARG A 310 23.12 11.55 26.10
N ASN A 311 23.84 12.50 26.69
CA ASN A 311 25.12 12.32 27.41
C ASN A 311 26.30 11.80 26.56
N TYR A 312 26.06 11.25 25.36
CA TYR A 312 27.09 10.64 24.52
C TYR A 312 26.84 10.94 23.02
N PRO A 313 27.90 11.04 22.18
CA PRO A 313 27.76 11.44 20.78
C PRO A 313 26.92 10.49 19.92
N LEU A 314 26.30 10.88 18.82
CA LEU A 314 25.63 9.92 17.92
C LEU A 314 25.93 10.33 16.49
N GLN A 315 26.46 9.42 15.67
CA GLN A 315 26.59 9.70 14.24
C GLN A 315 25.24 9.53 13.56
N LEU A 316 24.87 10.45 12.67
CA LEU A 316 23.57 10.45 12.02
C LEU A 316 23.72 10.58 10.50
N GLN A 317 23.20 9.61 9.75
CA GLN A 317 23.27 9.58 8.30
C GLN A 317 21.88 9.28 7.72
N GLY A 318 21.62 9.68 6.49
CA GLY A 318 20.41 9.25 5.81
C GLY A 318 19.97 10.06 4.60
N ASP A 319 18.82 9.68 4.06
CA ASP A 319 18.09 10.40 3.03
C ASP A 319 16.59 10.13 3.16
N MET A 320 15.74 11.05 2.70
CA MET A 320 14.28 10.94 2.76
C MET A 320 13.76 10.63 4.17
N VAL A 321 14.13 11.47 5.13
CA VAL A 321 13.65 11.37 6.51
C VAL A 321 12.48 12.33 6.70
N ALA A 322 11.28 11.82 6.96
CA ALA A 322 10.10 12.64 7.25
C ALA A 322 9.66 12.46 8.71
N ILE A 323 9.53 13.57 9.44
CA ILE A 323 9.15 13.60 10.85
C ILE A 323 7.91 14.48 11.01
N HIS A 324 6.88 13.92 11.63
CA HIS A 324 5.59 14.54 11.82
C HIS A 324 5.23 14.57 13.29
N ASN A 325 4.79 15.73 13.77
CA ASN A 325 4.21 15.89 15.10
C ASN A 325 5.11 15.37 16.23
N ALA A 326 6.36 15.81 16.23
CA ALA A 326 7.35 15.53 17.25
C ALA A 326 7.38 16.62 18.33
N ALA A 327 7.94 16.28 19.49
CA ALA A 327 8.13 17.17 20.63
C ALA A 327 6.83 17.80 21.16
N ARG A 328 5.78 16.98 21.28
CA ARG A 328 4.42 17.38 21.72
C ARG A 328 4.33 17.77 23.21
N ASP A 329 5.22 17.25 24.05
CA ASP A 329 5.20 17.52 25.50
C ASP A 329 5.52 19.00 25.80
N PRO A 330 4.79 19.63 26.74
CA PRO A 330 5.12 20.98 27.18
C PRO A 330 6.57 21.11 27.69
N GLY A 331 7.30 22.09 27.14
CA GLY A 331 8.70 22.37 27.54
C GLY A 331 9.75 21.55 26.77
N ARG A 332 9.38 20.83 25.71
CA ARG A 332 10.32 20.37 24.68
C ARG A 332 10.47 21.45 23.62
N ASP A 333 11.71 21.72 23.21
CA ASP A 333 12.06 22.85 22.37
C ASP A 333 12.59 22.45 20.99
N SER A 334 12.81 21.15 20.76
CA SER A 334 13.50 20.64 19.57
C SER A 334 13.03 19.25 19.11
N VAL A 335 13.15 18.98 17.82
CA VAL A 335 12.90 17.65 17.22
C VAL A 335 14.18 16.80 17.20
N LEU A 336 15.31 17.37 16.79
CA LEU A 336 16.65 16.77 16.88
C LEU A 336 17.47 17.50 17.94
N ARG A 337 18.08 16.75 18.87
CA ARG A 337 18.65 17.32 20.09
C ARG A 337 20.00 16.74 20.50
N ASP A 338 20.89 17.66 20.91
CA ASP A 338 22.03 17.39 21.79
C ASP A 338 21.59 17.57 23.26
N ASP A 339 21.90 16.60 24.12
CA ASP A 339 21.61 16.73 25.56
C ASP A 339 22.83 16.40 26.43
N ALA A 340 23.09 17.26 27.41
CA ALA A 340 24.27 17.23 28.28
C ALA A 340 25.59 17.18 27.49
N ASP A 341 26.39 16.13 27.67
CA ASP A 341 27.67 15.93 26.96
C ASP A 341 27.49 15.18 25.61
N GLY A 342 26.25 14.88 25.22
CA GLY A 342 25.94 14.23 23.94
C GLY A 342 25.87 15.23 22.79
N ALA A 343 26.36 14.81 21.61
CA ALA A 343 26.37 15.62 20.39
C ALA A 343 26.01 14.77 19.16
N LEU A 344 25.13 15.27 18.30
CA LEU A 344 24.90 14.71 16.96
C LEU A 344 26.12 15.03 16.08
N THR A 345 26.91 14.02 15.73
CA THR A 345 28.18 14.23 15.02
C THR A 345 28.15 13.65 13.61
N HIS A 346 29.04 14.12 12.73
CA HIS A 346 29.14 13.63 11.35
C HIS A 346 27.77 13.50 10.66
N VAL A 347 26.90 14.50 10.88
CA VAL A 347 25.57 14.50 10.30
C VAL A 347 25.70 14.56 8.79
N SER A 348 25.10 13.61 8.08
CA SER A 348 25.07 13.56 6.63
C SER A 348 23.68 13.12 6.17
N ILE A 349 22.75 14.08 6.10
CA ILE A 349 21.38 13.82 5.63
C ILE A 349 21.11 14.57 4.33
N ASP A 350 20.68 13.89 3.27
CA ASP A 350 20.39 14.57 2.00
C ASP A 350 19.04 15.32 2.06
N ARG A 351 17.97 14.63 2.46
CA ARG A 351 16.61 15.20 2.53
C ARG A 351 15.97 14.93 3.90
N LEU A 352 15.63 16.00 4.61
CA LEU A 352 14.93 15.99 5.89
C LEU A 352 13.65 16.83 5.81
N SER A 353 12.53 16.32 6.31
CA SER A 353 11.33 17.12 6.55
C SER A 353 10.83 17.02 7.98
N VAL A 354 10.43 18.16 8.55
CA VAL A 354 9.87 18.27 9.90
C VAL A 354 8.61 19.12 9.90
N HIS A 355 7.49 18.49 10.25
CA HIS A 355 6.16 19.09 10.11
C HIS A 355 5.34 18.95 11.38
N ASP A 356 4.43 19.90 11.57
CA ASP A 356 3.39 19.91 12.62
C ASP A 356 3.93 19.67 14.04
N SER A 357 5.13 20.17 14.31
CA SER A 357 5.85 19.99 15.58
C SER A 357 5.97 21.35 16.26
N ASP A 358 5.43 21.53 17.47
CA ASP A 358 5.45 22.82 18.18
C ASP A 358 6.86 23.32 18.55
N ALA A 359 7.86 22.45 18.42
CA ALA A 359 9.27 22.68 18.67
C ALA A 359 10.03 23.23 17.45
N ALA A 360 11.27 23.69 17.67
CA ALA A 360 12.19 23.96 16.58
C ALA A 360 12.72 22.65 15.98
N VAL A 361 13.30 22.69 14.78
CA VAL A 361 13.91 21.49 14.18
C VAL A 361 15.11 21.02 15.03
N PHE A 362 15.98 21.93 15.44
CA PHE A 362 17.24 21.61 16.15
C PHE A 362 17.39 22.33 17.49
N SER A 363 17.94 21.61 18.47
CA SER A 363 18.66 22.14 19.64
C SER A 363 19.95 21.34 19.76
N ALA A 364 20.88 21.63 18.86
CA ALA A 364 22.07 20.83 18.62
C ALA A 364 23.35 21.70 18.57
N PRO A 365 23.69 22.44 19.65
CA PRO A 365 24.78 23.40 19.68
C PRO A 365 26.17 22.81 19.37
N ASN A 366 26.35 21.50 19.55
CA ASN A 366 27.62 20.81 19.34
C ASN A 366 27.63 19.97 18.06
N ALA A 367 26.57 20.03 17.27
CA ALA A 367 26.47 19.20 16.08
C ALA A 367 27.38 19.66 14.94
N ASP A 368 27.86 18.72 14.14
CA ASP A 368 28.70 18.97 12.97
C ASP A 368 28.29 18.10 11.77
N GLY A 369 28.66 18.53 10.56
CA GLY A 369 28.27 17.90 9.30
C GLY A 369 27.33 18.77 8.47
N SER A 370 26.54 18.13 7.61
CA SER A 370 25.66 18.81 6.66
C SER A 370 24.32 18.13 6.47
N ILE A 371 23.31 18.95 6.16
CA ILE A 371 22.02 18.50 5.65
C ILE A 371 21.77 19.19 4.31
N GLY A 372 21.46 18.41 3.28
CA GLY A 372 21.25 18.91 1.91
C GLY A 372 20.03 19.83 1.83
N THR A 373 18.84 19.30 2.13
CA THR A 373 17.57 20.05 2.12
C THR A 373 16.76 19.79 3.38
N VAL A 374 16.27 20.86 4.01
CA VAL A 374 15.30 20.83 5.11
C VAL A 374 13.98 21.43 4.64
N ARG A 375 12.92 20.62 4.58
CA ARG A 375 11.54 21.11 4.39
C ARG A 375 10.82 21.16 5.71
N ARG A 376 10.15 22.26 6.01
CA ARG A 376 9.55 22.39 7.34
C ARG A 376 8.32 23.28 7.34
N ALA A 377 7.27 22.87 8.02
CA ALA A 377 6.07 23.68 8.21
C ALA A 377 5.47 23.47 9.60
N ASN A 378 4.72 24.45 10.09
CA ASN A 378 4.03 24.40 11.39
C ASN A 378 4.96 24.00 12.54
N ASN A 379 6.12 24.67 12.63
CA ASN A 379 7.12 24.49 13.67
C ASN A 379 7.77 25.79 14.11
N ALA A 380 8.52 25.77 15.21
CA ALA A 380 9.17 26.94 15.79
C ALA A 380 10.46 27.39 15.07
N GLY A 381 10.64 26.99 13.81
CA GLY A 381 11.79 27.34 12.98
C GLY A 381 12.95 26.34 13.08
N LEU A 382 14.10 26.69 12.52
CA LEU A 382 15.28 25.79 12.53
C LEU A 382 15.86 25.57 13.93
N GLY A 383 15.83 26.57 14.82
CA GLY A 383 16.45 26.45 16.14
C GLY A 383 17.98 26.56 16.11
N ASP A 384 18.66 25.95 17.08
CA ASP A 384 20.12 25.96 17.19
C ASP A 384 20.71 24.77 16.45
N THR A 385 21.36 25.04 15.32
CA THR A 385 21.99 24.03 14.46
C THR A 385 23.43 23.73 14.83
N GLY A 386 24.01 24.45 15.80
CA GLY A 386 25.44 24.35 16.12
C GLY A 386 26.32 24.58 14.88
N GLY A 387 27.19 23.63 14.58
CA GLY A 387 28.08 23.62 13.42
C GLY A 387 27.50 22.98 12.14
N LEU A 388 26.22 22.60 12.11
CA LEU A 388 25.60 21.98 10.94
C LEU A 388 25.46 22.95 9.77
N SER A 389 25.91 22.53 8.59
CA SER A 389 25.65 23.23 7.33
C SER A 389 24.32 22.79 6.74
N ILE A 390 23.38 23.72 6.58
CA ILE A 390 22.11 23.47 5.88
C ILE A 390 22.23 24.01 4.45
N GLY A 391 22.19 23.13 3.45
CA GLY A 391 22.31 23.50 2.04
C GLY A 391 21.12 24.35 1.58
N THR A 392 19.91 23.82 1.76
CA THR A 392 18.65 24.49 1.42
C THR A 392 17.65 24.37 2.57
N ASP A 393 17.10 25.50 3.04
CA ASP A 393 15.97 25.54 3.99
C ASP A 393 14.70 26.02 3.27
N GLU A 394 13.66 25.17 3.24
CA GLU A 394 12.41 25.38 2.52
C GLU A 394 11.21 25.46 3.48
N PRO A 395 10.99 26.60 4.18
CA PRO A 395 9.84 26.76 5.05
C PRO A 395 8.51 26.82 4.26
N GLY A 396 7.49 26.13 4.78
CA GLY A 396 6.13 26.11 4.21
C GLY A 396 5.95 25.17 3.01
N LYS A 397 6.94 24.34 2.68
CA LYS A 397 6.80 23.26 1.69
C LYS A 397 6.18 22.02 2.32
N GLU A 398 5.47 21.26 1.50
CA GLU A 398 4.96 19.93 1.88
C GLU A 398 6.11 18.99 2.31
N PRO A 399 5.84 18.05 3.23
CA PRO A 399 6.82 17.04 3.62
C PRO A 399 7.42 16.30 2.43
N PHE A 400 8.61 15.74 2.61
CA PHE A 400 9.03 14.65 1.73
C PHE A 400 8.09 13.46 1.96
N ALA A 401 7.88 12.65 0.93
CA ALA A 401 7.02 11.46 0.97
C ALA A 401 7.90 10.22 0.78
N PRO A 402 8.47 9.66 1.86
CA PRO A 402 9.16 8.39 1.81
C PRO A 402 8.25 7.27 1.30
N SER A 403 8.79 6.33 0.53
CA SER A 403 8.08 5.12 0.11
C SER A 403 8.20 4.08 1.21
N VAL A 404 7.23 4.06 2.12
CA VAL A 404 7.19 3.14 3.26
C VAL A 404 6.05 2.13 3.10
N PRO A 405 6.16 0.91 3.66
CA PRO A 405 5.10 -0.08 3.61
C PRO A 405 3.87 0.40 4.39
N THR A 406 2.70 -0.06 3.95
CA THR A 406 1.48 -0.03 4.76
C THR A 406 1.51 -1.16 5.79
N LYS A 407 0.60 -1.11 6.77
CA LYS A 407 0.44 -2.16 7.78
C LYS A 407 0.24 -3.55 7.16
N ASP A 408 -0.50 -3.63 6.07
CA ASP A 408 -0.88 -4.91 5.42
C ASP A 408 0.27 -5.51 4.59
N ASP A 409 1.29 -4.72 4.23
CA ASP A 409 2.45 -5.20 3.48
C ASP A 409 3.41 -6.03 4.35
N VAL A 410 3.29 -5.92 5.67
CA VAL A 410 4.26 -6.42 6.65
C VAL A 410 3.60 -7.30 7.73
N GLY A 411 4.42 -7.95 8.55
CA GLY A 411 3.94 -8.89 9.56
C GLY A 411 3.70 -10.28 8.96
N ILE A 412 3.00 -11.10 9.73
CA ILE A 412 2.75 -12.51 9.39
C ILE A 412 1.97 -12.67 8.07
N ASN A 413 2.27 -13.74 7.35
CA ASN A 413 1.45 -14.25 6.25
C ASN A 413 0.28 -15.05 6.84
N THR A 414 -0.93 -14.50 6.76
CA THR A 414 -2.15 -15.22 7.14
C THR A 414 -2.54 -16.15 5.99
N ALA A 415 -2.40 -17.46 6.20
CA ALA A 415 -2.99 -18.44 5.31
C ALA A 415 -4.50 -18.52 5.61
N SER A 416 -5.31 -17.77 4.85
CA SER A 416 -6.78 -17.82 4.76
C SER A 416 -7.58 -17.50 6.05
N ALA A 417 -7.89 -16.22 6.28
CA ALA A 417 -9.20 -15.69 6.72
C ALA A 417 -9.13 -14.15 6.74
N GLY A 418 -10.28 -13.49 6.61
CA GLY A 418 -10.41 -12.09 6.19
C GLY A 418 -9.92 -11.02 7.17
N SER A 419 -9.53 -9.88 6.59
CA SER A 419 -9.54 -8.51 7.14
C SER A 419 -9.32 -8.37 8.65
N SER A 420 -8.14 -7.91 9.05
CA SER A 420 -7.84 -7.43 10.41
C SER A 420 -8.50 -6.09 10.77
N GLY A 421 -9.36 -5.53 9.90
CA GLY A 421 -10.13 -4.31 10.14
C GLY A 421 -11.53 -4.56 10.69
N PRO A 422 -12.26 -3.50 11.11
CA PRO A 422 -13.61 -3.63 11.64
C PRO A 422 -14.58 -4.24 10.61
N SER A 423 -15.66 -4.87 11.05
CA SER A 423 -16.77 -5.29 10.20
C SER A 423 -17.82 -4.19 10.06
N VAL A 424 -18.54 -4.15 8.94
CA VAL A 424 -19.70 -3.27 8.74
C VAL A 424 -20.72 -3.91 7.78
N ALA A 425 -22.00 -3.84 8.12
CA ALA A 425 -23.10 -4.35 7.30
C ALA A 425 -24.42 -3.61 7.55
N TRP A 426 -25.18 -3.36 6.49
CA TRP A 426 -26.53 -2.80 6.59
C TRP A 426 -27.53 -3.83 7.11
N GLN A 427 -28.37 -3.42 8.06
CA GLN A 427 -29.52 -4.19 8.55
C GLN A 427 -30.86 -3.58 8.12
N SER A 428 -30.92 -2.24 8.10
CA SER A 428 -32.06 -1.49 7.57
C SER A 428 -31.59 -0.12 7.07
N PRO A 429 -32.04 0.35 5.89
CA PRO A 429 -32.90 -0.35 4.93
C PRO A 429 -32.18 -1.52 4.24
N SER A 430 -32.95 -2.45 3.66
CA SER A 430 -32.42 -3.47 2.75
C SER A 430 -32.38 -2.96 1.32
N ASP A 431 -31.66 -3.66 0.45
CA ASP A 431 -31.52 -3.28 -0.95
C ASP A 431 -32.89 -3.17 -1.66
N GLY A 432 -33.08 -2.12 -2.45
CA GLY A 432 -34.31 -1.78 -3.14
C GLY A 432 -35.45 -1.21 -2.28
N THR A 433 -35.22 -0.93 -0.98
CA THR A 433 -36.28 -0.41 -0.10
C THR A 433 -36.76 0.96 -0.57
N VAL A 434 -38.08 1.15 -0.64
CA VAL A 434 -38.68 2.47 -0.85
C VAL A 434 -38.76 3.22 0.48
N LEU A 435 -38.09 4.36 0.54
CA LEU A 435 -38.04 5.24 1.69
C LEU A 435 -39.12 6.33 1.58
N ASP A 436 -39.90 6.49 2.64
CA ASP A 436 -40.86 7.57 2.81
C ASP A 436 -40.84 8.08 4.25
N GLY A 437 -40.95 9.40 4.41
CA GLY A 437 -40.90 10.07 5.70
C GLY A 437 -39.61 9.78 6.50
N SER A 438 -39.76 9.62 7.81
CA SER A 438 -38.63 9.36 8.71
C SER A 438 -38.31 7.86 8.76
N VAL A 439 -37.08 7.50 8.41
CA VAL A 439 -36.57 6.13 8.36
C VAL A 439 -35.46 5.97 9.41
N THR A 440 -35.47 4.86 10.15
CA THR A 440 -34.36 4.46 11.01
C THR A 440 -33.37 3.61 10.23
N LEU A 441 -32.13 4.07 10.17
CA LEU A 441 -30.98 3.34 9.67
C LEU A 441 -30.46 2.44 10.79
N GLN A 442 -30.17 1.18 10.47
CA GLN A 442 -29.55 0.22 11.40
C GLN A 442 -28.35 -0.43 10.71
N ILE A 443 -27.18 -0.27 11.30
CA ILE A 443 -25.91 -0.76 10.77
C ILE A 443 -25.26 -1.64 11.84
N ALA A 444 -24.95 -2.88 11.47
CA ALA A 444 -24.15 -3.78 12.28
C ALA A 444 -22.67 -3.48 12.03
N ALA A 445 -21.89 -3.32 13.09
CA ALA A 445 -20.44 -3.17 12.98
C ALA A 445 -19.77 -3.73 14.23
N SER A 446 -18.57 -4.25 14.05
CA SER A 446 -17.71 -4.75 15.13
C SER A 446 -16.25 -4.43 14.86
N ASN A 447 -15.43 -4.42 15.91
CA ASN A 447 -13.98 -4.41 15.81
C ASN A 447 -13.47 -5.81 15.43
N HIS A 448 -12.15 -5.96 15.35
CA HIS A 448 -11.49 -7.24 15.07
C HIS A 448 -11.75 -8.36 16.12
N GLU A 449 -12.41 -8.04 17.24
CA GLU A 449 -12.80 -8.99 18.29
C GLU A 449 -14.32 -9.24 18.30
N ASP A 450 -15.03 -8.91 17.21
CA ASP A 450 -16.48 -9.02 17.10
C ASP A 450 -17.27 -8.20 18.15
N SER A 451 -16.67 -7.13 18.67
CA SER A 451 -17.28 -6.19 19.63
C SER A 451 -17.60 -4.83 19.01
N PRO A 452 -18.75 -4.20 19.32
CA PRO A 452 -19.05 -2.83 18.87
C PRO A 452 -18.22 -1.76 19.61
N ASP A 453 -17.54 -2.12 20.70
CA ASP A 453 -16.76 -1.19 21.51
C ASP A 453 -15.54 -0.65 20.73
N GLY A 454 -15.32 0.66 20.82
CA GLY A 454 -14.22 1.32 20.12
C GLY A 454 -14.44 1.50 18.61
N VAL A 455 -15.62 1.14 18.09
CA VAL A 455 -15.98 1.35 16.68
C VAL A 455 -16.81 2.62 16.52
N THR A 456 -16.39 3.48 15.61
CA THR A 456 -17.17 4.64 15.13
C THR A 456 -17.81 4.27 13.80
N VAL A 457 -19.12 4.43 13.69
CA VAL A 457 -19.86 4.19 12.44
C VAL A 457 -20.42 5.50 11.90
N GLU A 458 -20.21 5.73 10.61
CA GLU A 458 -20.74 6.87 9.87
C GLU A 458 -21.40 6.39 8.59
N TYR A 459 -22.35 7.16 8.06
CA TYR A 459 -22.97 6.90 6.76
C TYR A 459 -22.92 8.13 5.85
N ASN A 460 -23.01 7.92 4.54
CA ASN A 460 -23.26 8.97 3.57
C ASN A 460 -24.32 8.52 2.55
N ILE A 461 -24.78 9.49 1.76
CA ILE A 461 -25.79 9.30 0.70
C ILE A 461 -25.16 9.83 -0.59
N ASP A 462 -25.10 8.99 -1.63
CA ASP A 462 -24.57 9.32 -2.96
C ASP A 462 -23.15 9.94 -2.94
N GLY A 463 -22.29 9.48 -2.02
CA GLY A 463 -20.91 9.98 -1.90
C GLY A 463 -20.77 11.36 -1.26
N ASN A 464 -21.84 11.91 -0.67
CA ASN A 464 -21.80 13.19 0.04
C ASN A 464 -21.09 13.11 1.41
N SER A 465 -21.17 14.18 2.20
CA SER A 465 -20.57 14.27 3.54
C SER A 465 -21.03 13.13 4.46
N TRP A 466 -20.08 12.62 5.25
CA TRP A 466 -20.33 11.61 6.27
C TRP A 466 -21.11 12.17 7.46
N VAL A 467 -22.04 11.37 7.97
CA VAL A 467 -22.89 11.66 9.12
C VAL A 467 -22.70 10.55 10.14
N GLY A 468 -22.44 10.93 11.40
CA GLY A 468 -22.28 9.99 12.50
C GLY A 468 -23.56 9.25 12.87
N THR A 469 -23.39 8.10 13.50
CA THR A 469 -24.47 7.26 14.05
C THR A 469 -24.25 7.08 15.55
N ASP A 470 -25.30 6.66 16.27
CA ASP A 470 -25.23 6.36 17.70
C ASP A 470 -25.41 4.86 17.93
N TYR A 471 -24.56 4.23 18.75
CA TYR A 471 -24.75 2.83 19.13
C TYR A 471 -25.94 2.67 20.08
N ASN A 472 -26.89 1.82 19.72
CA ASN A 472 -28.07 1.49 20.52
C ASN A 472 -27.93 0.10 21.14
N SER A 473 -27.72 0.04 22.45
CA SER A 473 -27.54 -1.22 23.20
C SER A 473 -28.78 -2.11 23.24
N ASP A 474 -29.98 -1.57 23.02
CA ASP A 474 -31.22 -2.36 23.03
C ASP A 474 -31.42 -3.13 21.71
N THR A 475 -30.94 -2.60 20.60
CA THR A 475 -31.04 -3.21 19.26
C THR A 475 -29.73 -3.80 18.77
N THR A 476 -28.61 -3.55 19.47
CA THR A 476 -27.25 -4.00 19.13
C THR A 476 -26.74 -3.45 17.79
N TYR A 477 -27.26 -2.29 17.35
CA TYR A 477 -26.88 -1.65 16.10
C TYR A 477 -26.47 -0.20 16.29
N PHE A 478 -25.69 0.30 15.34
CA PHE A 478 -25.48 1.73 15.15
C PHE A 478 -26.69 2.30 14.38
N GLU A 479 -27.32 3.32 14.95
CA GLU A 479 -28.57 3.87 14.47
C GLU A 479 -28.47 5.36 14.12
N ALA A 480 -29.22 5.76 13.08
CA ALA A 480 -29.45 7.16 12.74
C ALA A 480 -30.85 7.34 12.15
N SER A 481 -31.41 8.55 12.26
CA SER A 481 -32.70 8.90 11.65
C SER A 481 -32.46 9.67 10.34
N LEU A 482 -32.99 9.14 9.24
CA LEU A 482 -32.98 9.76 7.92
C LEU A 482 -34.39 10.27 7.59
N ASP A 483 -34.53 11.57 7.29
CA ASP A 483 -35.77 12.11 6.70
C ASP A 483 -35.73 11.96 5.19
N ALA A 484 -36.30 10.88 4.67
CA ALA A 484 -36.31 10.53 3.25
C ALA A 484 -37.07 11.57 2.39
N SER A 485 -37.92 12.41 2.99
CA SER A 485 -38.59 13.49 2.26
C SER A 485 -37.64 14.61 1.81
N THR A 486 -36.41 14.62 2.33
CA THR A 486 -35.35 15.56 1.94
C THR A 486 -34.52 15.06 0.75
N LEU A 487 -34.67 13.80 0.37
CA LEU A 487 -34.02 13.20 -0.79
C LEU A 487 -34.78 13.58 -2.06
N SER A 488 -34.07 13.64 -3.19
CA SER A 488 -34.71 13.71 -4.50
C SER A 488 -35.50 12.43 -4.76
N ASN A 489 -36.58 12.49 -5.53
CA ASN A 489 -37.26 11.25 -5.92
C ASN A 489 -36.33 10.43 -6.83
N GLY A 490 -36.24 9.12 -6.59
CA GLY A 490 -35.42 8.21 -7.39
C GLY A 490 -34.49 7.32 -6.56
N SER A 491 -33.56 6.65 -7.24
CA SER A 491 -32.59 5.76 -6.62
C SER A 491 -31.48 6.54 -5.92
N HIS A 492 -31.05 6.03 -4.77
CA HIS A 492 -29.98 6.55 -3.93
C HIS A 492 -29.12 5.41 -3.41
N THR A 493 -27.81 5.64 -3.27
CA THR A 493 -26.90 4.68 -2.63
C THR A 493 -26.53 5.19 -1.25
N LEU A 494 -26.82 4.39 -0.22
CA LEU A 494 -26.37 4.63 1.14
C LEU A 494 -25.08 3.85 1.39
N THR A 495 -24.02 4.54 1.80
CA THR A 495 -22.75 3.90 2.20
C THR A 495 -22.55 4.05 3.70
N ALA A 496 -22.29 2.96 4.41
CA ALA A 496 -21.83 2.96 5.80
C ALA A 496 -20.33 2.67 5.85
N ARG A 497 -19.63 3.22 6.84
CA ARG A 497 -18.26 2.86 7.18
C ARG A 497 -18.10 2.63 8.67
N ALA A 498 -17.35 1.59 9.04
CA ALA A 498 -16.88 1.39 10.41
C ALA A 498 -15.41 1.78 10.49
N ILE A 499 -15.04 2.42 11.59
CA ILE A 499 -13.68 2.86 11.91
C ILE A 499 -13.39 2.37 13.32
N ASP A 500 -12.37 1.53 13.53
CA ASP A 500 -12.01 1.09 14.88
C ASP A 500 -11.10 2.10 15.60
N SER A 501 -10.73 1.79 16.86
CA SER A 501 -9.85 2.63 17.67
C SER A 501 -8.43 2.72 17.12
N ASP A 502 -8.04 1.79 16.26
CA ASP A 502 -6.78 1.79 15.52
C ASP A 502 -6.90 2.55 14.19
N GLY A 503 -8.09 3.04 13.82
CA GLY A 503 -8.33 3.81 12.61
C GLY A 503 -8.45 2.96 11.34
N ASP A 504 -8.49 1.63 11.47
CA ASP A 504 -8.77 0.70 10.38
C ASP A 504 -10.22 0.88 9.93
N LYS A 505 -10.50 0.68 8.62
CA LYS A 505 -11.81 1.02 8.04
C LYS A 505 -12.37 -0.10 7.17
N SER A 506 -13.68 -0.25 7.23
CA SER A 506 -14.45 -1.05 6.28
C SER A 506 -15.70 -0.29 5.83
N THR A 507 -16.28 -0.67 4.68
CA THR A 507 -17.48 -0.04 4.13
C THR A 507 -18.50 -1.05 3.63
N ALA A 508 -19.79 -0.69 3.70
CA ALA A 508 -20.89 -1.45 3.12
C ALA A 508 -21.91 -0.51 2.45
N THR A 509 -22.54 -0.96 1.36
CA THR A 509 -23.51 -0.18 0.59
C THR A 509 -24.87 -0.84 0.52
N VAL A 510 -25.92 -0.04 0.34
CA VAL A 510 -27.27 -0.49 0.01
C VAL A 510 -27.95 0.54 -0.91
N ASP A 511 -28.65 0.07 -1.93
CA ASP A 511 -29.41 0.94 -2.84
C ASP A 511 -30.87 1.04 -2.38
N VAL A 512 -31.44 2.24 -2.43
CA VAL A 512 -32.79 2.55 -1.95
C VAL A 512 -33.51 3.49 -2.91
N VAL A 513 -34.82 3.63 -2.78
CA VAL A 513 -35.63 4.52 -3.63
C VAL A 513 -36.38 5.52 -2.76
N ALA A 514 -36.19 6.82 -2.96
CA ALA A 514 -36.96 7.84 -2.24
C ALA A 514 -38.22 8.26 -3.03
N GLY A 515 -39.38 8.35 -2.35
CA GLY A 515 -40.65 8.87 -2.91
C GLY A 515 -41.66 7.81 -3.40
N ALA A 516 -42.83 8.26 -3.86
CA ALA A 516 -43.90 7.38 -4.34
C ALA A 516 -43.56 6.75 -5.70
N LEU A 517 -43.57 5.41 -5.78
CA LEU A 517 -43.09 4.57 -6.91
C LEU A 517 -43.66 4.93 -8.30
N PHE A 518 -44.73 5.73 -8.41
CA PHE A 518 -45.41 6.02 -9.66
C PHE A 518 -45.92 7.48 -9.73
N ALA A 519 -45.21 8.45 -9.14
CA ALA A 519 -45.69 9.83 -9.06
C ALA A 519 -45.99 10.49 -10.43
N ASP A 520 -45.34 10.03 -11.50
CA ASP A 520 -45.53 10.49 -12.89
C ASP A 520 -46.42 9.55 -13.73
N TRP A 521 -47.15 8.64 -13.08
CA TRP A 521 -48.02 7.66 -13.73
C TRP A 521 -49.39 7.61 -13.04
N THR A 522 -50.45 7.83 -13.81
CA THR A 522 -51.82 7.82 -13.29
C THR A 522 -52.53 6.51 -13.66
N PRO A 523 -52.98 5.68 -12.69
CA PRO A 523 -53.86 4.56 -12.97
C PRO A 523 -55.16 5.01 -13.65
N GLN A 524 -55.56 4.28 -14.69
CA GLN A 524 -56.72 4.59 -15.52
C GLN A 524 -57.77 3.48 -15.39
N TRP A 525 -59.03 3.91 -15.54
CA TRP A 525 -60.21 3.05 -15.49
C TRP A 525 -60.33 2.31 -14.15
N ILE A 526 -60.32 0.98 -14.15
CA ILE A 526 -60.46 0.16 -12.93
C ILE A 526 -59.14 -0.01 -12.18
N SER A 527 -58.01 0.40 -12.79
CA SER A 527 -56.70 0.17 -12.18
C SER A 527 -56.46 1.09 -10.98
N THR A 528 -55.79 0.55 -9.97
CA THR A 528 -55.24 1.30 -8.82
C THR A 528 -53.72 1.18 -8.80
N THR A 529 -53.05 1.91 -7.92
CA THR A 529 -51.60 1.79 -7.72
C THR A 529 -51.18 0.39 -7.22
N ASP A 530 -52.08 -0.36 -6.59
CA ASP A 530 -51.79 -1.70 -6.06
C ASP A 530 -51.65 -2.75 -7.17
N ASP A 531 -52.11 -2.46 -8.39
CA ASP A 531 -51.95 -3.35 -9.54
C ASP A 531 -50.53 -3.29 -10.15
N TRP A 532 -49.70 -2.35 -9.70
CA TRP A 532 -48.41 -2.02 -10.29
C TRP A 532 -47.27 -2.15 -9.28
N THR A 533 -46.21 -2.82 -9.69
CA THR A 533 -45.01 -3.08 -8.89
C THR A 533 -43.74 -2.90 -9.74
N VAL A 534 -42.58 -3.08 -9.13
CA VAL A 534 -41.28 -3.11 -9.82
C VAL A 534 -40.72 -4.53 -9.71
N SER A 535 -40.48 -5.17 -10.85
CA SER A 535 -39.69 -6.40 -10.93
C SER A 535 -38.20 -6.05 -10.98
N SER A 536 -37.34 -6.82 -10.31
CA SER A 536 -35.89 -6.73 -10.43
C SER A 536 -35.30 -7.96 -11.12
N GLY A 537 -34.19 -7.76 -11.83
CA GLY A 537 -33.45 -8.86 -12.47
C GLY A 537 -32.51 -8.38 -13.59
N ASP A 538 -31.39 -9.10 -13.74
CA ASP A 538 -30.29 -8.76 -14.67
C ASP A 538 -30.70 -8.73 -16.15
N SER A 539 -31.85 -9.32 -16.49
CA SER A 539 -32.39 -9.34 -17.85
C SER A 539 -33.09 -8.03 -18.28
N PHE A 540 -33.28 -7.09 -17.35
CA PHE A 540 -33.91 -5.79 -17.55
C PHE A 540 -32.87 -4.69 -17.79
N VAL A 541 -33.17 -3.73 -18.66
CA VAL A 541 -32.32 -2.56 -18.90
C VAL A 541 -32.26 -1.76 -17.60
N GLY A 542 -31.08 -1.66 -16.99
CA GLY A 542 -30.94 -0.99 -15.70
C GLY A 542 -31.49 -1.78 -14.51
N GLY A 543 -31.64 -3.11 -14.66
CA GLY A 543 -31.92 -4.04 -13.56
C GLY A 543 -33.37 -4.13 -13.08
N HIS A 544 -34.28 -3.34 -13.65
CA HIS A 544 -35.67 -3.24 -13.19
C HIS A 544 -36.69 -3.11 -14.32
N ALA A 545 -37.91 -3.59 -14.11
CA ALA A 545 -39.04 -3.44 -15.02
C ALA A 545 -40.33 -3.05 -14.30
N LEU A 546 -41.21 -2.31 -14.99
CA LEU A 546 -42.57 -2.04 -14.53
C LEU A 546 -43.42 -3.30 -14.67
N ALA A 547 -43.96 -3.78 -13.56
CA ALA A 547 -44.79 -4.97 -13.51
C ALA A 547 -46.26 -4.61 -13.28
N PHE A 548 -47.14 -5.22 -14.07
CA PHE A 548 -48.57 -5.27 -13.80
C PHE A 548 -48.93 -6.66 -13.27
N GLU A 549 -49.59 -6.75 -12.12
CA GLU A 549 -50.09 -8.02 -11.58
C GLU A 549 -51.46 -7.87 -10.91
N ASN A 550 -52.52 -8.28 -11.62
CA ASN A 550 -53.84 -8.41 -11.00
C ASN A 550 -54.00 -9.80 -10.36
N THR A 551 -53.83 -9.87 -9.04
CA THR A 551 -54.00 -11.08 -8.22
C THR A 551 -55.47 -11.38 -7.85
N ALA A 552 -56.39 -10.44 -8.03
CA ALA A 552 -57.81 -10.62 -7.74
C ALA A 552 -58.52 -11.52 -8.77
N GLY A 553 -57.86 -11.85 -9.89
CA GLY A 553 -58.36 -12.76 -10.93
C GLY A 553 -59.53 -12.21 -11.75
N THR A 554 -59.84 -10.92 -11.59
CA THR A 554 -60.90 -10.22 -12.34
C THR A 554 -60.41 -9.88 -13.75
N ARG A 555 -61.29 -10.04 -14.74
CA ARG A 555 -60.98 -9.70 -16.14
C ARG A 555 -61.66 -8.39 -16.50
N ASP A 556 -60.88 -7.32 -16.59
CA ASP A 556 -61.37 -6.00 -16.98
C ASP A 556 -60.25 -5.16 -17.59
N ARG A 557 -60.52 -3.92 -18.01
CA ARG A 557 -59.53 -3.06 -18.66
C ARG A 557 -58.71 -2.30 -17.63
N PHE A 558 -57.54 -2.83 -17.29
CA PHE A 558 -56.54 -2.15 -16.47
C PHE A 558 -55.62 -1.33 -17.36
N ALA A 559 -55.31 -0.11 -16.95
CA ALA A 559 -54.34 0.74 -17.63
C ALA A 559 -53.66 1.70 -16.66
N ILE A 560 -52.48 2.18 -17.04
CA ILE A 560 -51.76 3.26 -16.38
C ILE A 560 -51.24 4.22 -17.45
N SER A 561 -51.48 5.52 -17.29
CA SER A 561 -51.01 6.55 -18.23
C SER A 561 -49.67 7.12 -17.81
N CYS A 562 -48.80 7.36 -18.79
CA CYS A 562 -47.57 8.13 -18.60
C CYS A 562 -47.93 9.62 -18.59
N ASP A 563 -47.87 10.27 -17.42
CA ASP A 563 -48.37 11.64 -17.27
C ASP A 563 -47.44 12.65 -17.94
N ALA A 564 -46.13 12.37 -17.95
CA ALA A 564 -45.12 13.15 -18.67
C ALA A 564 -45.39 13.22 -20.19
N ALA A 565 -45.93 12.15 -20.78
CA ALA A 565 -46.30 12.13 -22.19
C ALA A 565 -47.56 12.98 -22.48
N GLY A 566 -48.40 13.26 -21.48
CA GLY A 566 -49.60 14.07 -21.63
C GLY A 566 -50.62 13.50 -22.62
N THR A 567 -51.40 14.39 -23.26
CA THR A 567 -52.43 14.00 -24.24
C THR A 567 -52.13 14.57 -25.63
N HIS A 568 -52.01 13.70 -26.63
CA HIS A 568 -51.56 14.10 -27.97
C HIS A 568 -52.40 13.45 -29.07
N ALA A 569 -52.50 14.16 -30.19
CA ALA A 569 -53.03 13.62 -31.43
C ALA A 569 -51.94 12.78 -32.13
N ASP A 570 -50.82 13.40 -32.47
CA ASP A 570 -49.71 12.72 -33.14
C ASP A 570 -48.70 12.25 -32.10
N VAL A 571 -48.52 10.92 -32.03
CA VAL A 571 -47.75 10.27 -30.97
C VAL A 571 -47.18 8.94 -31.47
N GLU A 572 -45.96 8.65 -31.06
CA GLU A 572 -45.32 7.35 -31.21
C GLU A 572 -44.83 6.87 -29.86
N VAL A 573 -44.95 5.57 -29.62
CA VAL A 573 -44.36 4.89 -28.48
C VAL A 573 -43.60 3.66 -28.95
N ILE A 574 -42.48 3.40 -28.31
CA ILE A 574 -41.76 2.12 -28.38
C ILE A 574 -41.58 1.58 -26.96
N ASP A 575 -41.84 0.29 -26.78
CA ASP A 575 -41.53 -0.40 -25.52
C ASP A 575 -40.78 -1.71 -25.76
N ARG A 576 -39.99 -2.13 -24.77
CA ARG A 576 -39.44 -3.48 -24.63
C ARG A 576 -40.24 -4.17 -23.54
N PHE A 577 -40.88 -5.28 -23.85
CA PHE A 577 -41.70 -6.00 -22.86
C PHE A 577 -41.47 -7.51 -22.97
N ARG A 578 -41.60 -8.22 -21.84
CA ARG A 578 -41.52 -9.68 -21.81
C ARG A 578 -42.90 -10.26 -22.12
N VAL A 579 -42.97 -11.14 -23.11
CA VAL A 579 -44.21 -11.89 -23.38
C VAL A 579 -44.48 -12.81 -22.19
N PRO A 580 -45.64 -12.66 -21.50
CA PRO A 580 -45.94 -13.44 -20.30
C PRO A 580 -46.18 -14.91 -20.64
N THR A 581 -45.92 -15.80 -19.68
CA THR A 581 -46.37 -17.20 -19.77
C THR A 581 -47.89 -17.25 -19.67
N ILE A 582 -48.56 -17.86 -20.65
CA ILE A 582 -50.01 -17.84 -20.75
C ILE A 582 -50.59 -19.09 -20.09
N ASN A 583 -51.52 -18.90 -19.15
CA ASN A 583 -52.31 -20.00 -18.59
C ASN A 583 -53.64 -20.14 -19.34
N PRO A 584 -53.81 -21.19 -20.19
CA PRO A 584 -55.01 -21.36 -21.02
C PRO A 584 -56.27 -21.71 -20.20
N GLU A 585 -56.13 -22.13 -18.94
CA GLU A 585 -57.27 -22.46 -18.07
C GLU A 585 -57.91 -21.22 -17.43
N THR A 586 -57.13 -20.14 -17.26
CA THR A 586 -57.56 -18.93 -16.52
C THR A 586 -57.61 -17.66 -17.36
N ASN A 587 -57.14 -17.65 -18.60
CA ASN A 587 -57.00 -16.44 -19.42
C ASN A 587 -57.92 -16.48 -20.67
N ARG A 588 -58.43 -15.33 -21.12
CA ARG A 588 -59.13 -15.22 -22.43
C ARG A 588 -58.16 -15.05 -23.59
N GLY A 589 -56.91 -14.76 -23.28
CA GLY A 589 -55.80 -14.64 -24.21
C GLY A 589 -55.44 -13.20 -24.55
N PHE A 590 -55.82 -12.19 -23.75
CA PHE A 590 -55.57 -10.77 -24.00
C PHE A 590 -54.67 -10.16 -22.92
N HIS A 591 -53.37 -10.06 -23.24
CA HIS A 591 -52.33 -9.61 -22.30
C HIS A 591 -51.51 -8.46 -22.86
N ALA A 592 -50.79 -7.78 -21.97
CA ALA A 592 -49.75 -6.79 -22.27
C ALA A 592 -50.19 -5.77 -23.31
N ARG A 593 -50.96 -4.76 -22.92
CA ARG A 593 -51.44 -3.69 -23.79
C ARG A 593 -50.47 -2.51 -23.80
N LEU A 594 -50.14 -2.05 -25.01
CA LEU A 594 -49.53 -0.74 -25.26
C LEU A 594 -50.59 0.18 -25.86
N PHE A 595 -50.95 1.25 -25.16
CA PHE A 595 -52.05 2.14 -25.52
C PHE A 595 -51.60 3.38 -26.28
N LEU A 596 -52.38 3.75 -27.30
CA LEU A 596 -52.37 5.08 -27.89
C LEU A 596 -53.76 5.72 -27.84
N ARG A 597 -53.79 7.03 -27.60
CA ARG A 597 -55.00 7.86 -27.56
C ARG A 597 -56.06 7.29 -26.59
N GLY A 598 -55.60 6.80 -25.44
CA GLY A 598 -56.45 6.37 -24.34
C GLY A 598 -57.24 7.55 -23.77
N SER A 599 -58.51 7.34 -23.40
CA SER A 599 -59.35 8.36 -22.76
C SER A 599 -60.60 7.77 -22.11
N GLY A 600 -61.37 8.63 -21.45
CA GLY A 600 -62.62 8.25 -20.78
C GLY A 600 -62.38 7.68 -19.38
N SER A 601 -63.46 7.56 -18.62
CA SER A 601 -63.47 6.94 -17.28
C SER A 601 -63.88 5.47 -17.38
N GLU A 602 -63.78 4.73 -16.27
CA GLU A 602 -64.39 3.41 -16.12
C GLU A 602 -65.83 3.41 -16.66
N GLY A 603 -66.17 2.43 -17.52
CA GLY A 603 -67.46 2.31 -18.19
C GLY A 603 -67.67 3.17 -19.44
N ASN A 604 -66.75 4.09 -19.75
CA ASN A 604 -66.73 4.90 -20.98
C ASN A 604 -65.33 4.94 -21.61
N GLU A 605 -64.61 3.82 -21.54
CA GLU A 605 -63.23 3.72 -21.97
C GLU A 605 -63.11 3.91 -23.49
N ASN A 606 -62.02 4.50 -23.95
CA ASN A 606 -61.68 4.62 -25.36
C ASN A 606 -60.17 4.48 -25.56
N GLY A 607 -59.73 3.83 -26.64
CA GLY A 607 -58.30 3.73 -26.95
C GLY A 607 -57.99 2.84 -28.16
N TYR A 608 -56.80 3.03 -28.74
CA TYR A 608 -56.13 2.04 -29.58
C TYR A 608 -55.09 1.28 -28.76
N TRP A 609 -54.84 0.02 -29.09
CA TRP A 609 -53.77 -0.74 -28.44
C TRP A 609 -53.17 -1.84 -29.31
N ILE A 610 -51.91 -2.17 -29.03
CA ILE A 610 -51.31 -3.45 -29.40
C ILE A 610 -51.40 -4.37 -28.18
N GLU A 611 -51.88 -5.60 -28.36
CA GLU A 611 -51.96 -6.61 -27.30
C GLU A 611 -51.56 -7.99 -27.83
N ILE A 612 -51.25 -8.93 -26.94
CA ILE A 612 -51.15 -10.35 -27.28
C ILE A 612 -52.57 -10.92 -27.41
N GLU A 613 -52.82 -11.73 -28.44
CA GLU A 613 -54.04 -12.54 -28.60
C GLU A 613 -53.70 -14.03 -28.71
N ASP A 614 -53.59 -14.70 -27.56
CA ASP A 614 -53.19 -16.12 -27.42
C ASP A 614 -53.96 -17.06 -28.35
N ARG A 615 -55.29 -16.93 -28.44
CA ARG A 615 -56.15 -17.81 -29.25
C ARG A 615 -55.80 -17.86 -30.73
N ASN A 616 -55.12 -16.83 -31.24
CA ASN A 616 -54.72 -16.75 -32.65
C ASN A 616 -53.19 -16.74 -32.81
N ASP A 617 -52.44 -16.94 -31.72
CA ASP A 617 -50.97 -16.93 -31.72
C ASP A 617 -50.39 -15.71 -32.44
N ALA A 618 -50.90 -14.52 -32.08
CA ALA A 618 -50.60 -13.28 -32.78
C ALA A 618 -50.59 -12.06 -31.85
N PHE A 619 -49.90 -11.01 -32.28
CA PHE A 619 -50.18 -9.66 -31.80
C PHE A 619 -51.42 -9.12 -32.50
N ARG A 620 -52.19 -8.31 -31.78
CA ARG A 620 -53.45 -7.74 -32.23
C ARG A 620 -53.44 -6.23 -32.08
N LEU A 621 -53.66 -5.52 -33.18
CA LEU A 621 -54.04 -4.12 -33.17
C LEU A 621 -55.55 -4.02 -32.96
N GLY A 622 -55.95 -3.54 -31.79
CA GLY A 622 -57.33 -3.38 -31.37
C GLY A 622 -57.74 -1.92 -31.19
N LYS A 623 -59.04 -1.68 -31.16
CA LYS A 623 -59.62 -0.44 -30.65
C LYS A 623 -60.84 -0.71 -29.80
N TYR A 624 -61.14 0.22 -28.90
CA TYR A 624 -62.40 0.26 -28.17
C TYR A 624 -62.96 1.67 -28.18
N VAL A 625 -64.20 1.79 -28.66
CA VAL A 625 -64.86 3.08 -28.86
C VAL A 625 -66.35 2.92 -28.56
N ASN A 626 -66.90 3.77 -27.71
CA ASN A 626 -68.33 3.79 -27.37
C ASN A 626 -68.88 2.39 -26.97
N GLY A 627 -68.15 1.67 -26.12
CA GLY A 627 -68.55 0.35 -25.62
C GLY A 627 -68.31 -0.82 -26.58
N ASN A 628 -67.70 -0.60 -27.75
CA ASN A 628 -67.46 -1.65 -28.75
C ASN A 628 -65.97 -1.93 -28.95
N SER A 629 -65.55 -3.18 -28.74
CA SER A 629 -64.21 -3.66 -29.12
C SER A 629 -64.18 -4.07 -30.59
N THR A 630 -63.16 -3.65 -31.32
CA THR A 630 -62.92 -4.00 -32.72
C THR A 630 -61.49 -4.50 -32.90
N THR A 631 -61.30 -5.54 -33.71
CA THR A 631 -59.97 -5.95 -34.20
C THR A 631 -59.70 -5.26 -35.53
N LEU A 632 -58.61 -4.51 -35.62
CA LEU A 632 -58.21 -3.84 -36.85
C LEU A 632 -57.31 -4.76 -37.68
N GLN A 633 -56.28 -5.34 -37.06
CA GLN A 633 -55.37 -6.27 -37.72
C GLN A 633 -54.70 -7.22 -36.71
N ARG A 634 -54.32 -8.41 -37.18
CA ARG A 634 -53.45 -9.36 -36.47
C ARG A 634 -52.13 -9.46 -37.22
N PHE A 635 -51.02 -9.55 -36.50
CA PHE A 635 -49.67 -9.51 -37.06
C PHE A 635 -48.66 -10.10 -36.07
N GLY A 636 -47.46 -10.45 -36.55
CA GLY A 636 -46.41 -11.07 -35.74
C GLY A 636 -46.81 -12.41 -35.10
N THR A 637 -45.86 -13.02 -34.39
CA THR A 637 -46.07 -14.24 -33.61
C THR A 637 -45.35 -14.05 -32.26
N PRO A 638 -46.08 -13.97 -31.14
CA PRO A 638 -45.47 -13.84 -29.82
C PRO A 638 -44.78 -15.16 -29.42
N ALA A 639 -43.69 -15.06 -28.67
CA ALA A 639 -43.03 -16.21 -28.04
C ALA A 639 -42.96 -15.97 -26.54
N GLU A 640 -43.50 -16.90 -25.73
CA GLU A 640 -43.50 -16.77 -24.26
C GLU A 640 -42.08 -16.59 -23.70
N ASP A 641 -41.98 -15.87 -22.59
CA ASP A 641 -40.73 -15.58 -21.87
C ASP A 641 -39.62 -14.96 -22.75
N THR A 642 -40.03 -14.31 -23.84
CA THR A 642 -39.13 -13.64 -24.78
C THR A 642 -39.41 -12.14 -24.76
N PHE A 643 -38.35 -11.33 -24.78
CA PHE A 643 -38.48 -9.88 -24.94
C PHE A 643 -38.80 -9.52 -26.38
N PHE A 644 -39.78 -8.63 -26.55
CA PHE A 644 -40.14 -8.05 -27.84
C PHE A 644 -40.12 -6.54 -27.74
N TYR A 645 -39.69 -5.89 -28.81
CA TYR A 645 -39.99 -4.49 -29.04
C TYR A 645 -41.33 -4.33 -29.74
N ARG A 646 -42.10 -3.31 -29.34
CA ARG A 646 -43.31 -2.90 -30.07
C ARG A 646 -43.23 -1.42 -30.36
N ARG A 647 -43.27 -1.06 -31.64
CA ARG A 647 -43.38 0.35 -32.05
C ARG A 647 -44.80 0.62 -32.52
N PHE A 648 -45.43 1.63 -31.93
CA PHE A 648 -46.82 1.99 -32.19
C PHE A 648 -46.95 3.50 -32.45
N ARG A 649 -47.46 3.86 -33.63
CA ARG A 649 -47.56 5.25 -34.09
C ARG A 649 -48.97 5.61 -34.52
N ALA A 650 -49.41 6.80 -34.13
CA ALA A 650 -50.60 7.45 -34.67
C ALA A 650 -50.22 8.84 -35.21
N THR A 651 -50.49 9.09 -36.49
CA THR A 651 -50.27 10.40 -37.14
C THR A 651 -51.48 10.79 -37.97
N GLY A 652 -52.19 11.83 -37.56
CA GLY A 652 -53.50 12.18 -38.09
C GLY A 652 -54.49 11.00 -37.95
N THR A 653 -54.90 10.43 -39.08
CA THR A 653 -55.75 9.22 -39.11
C THR A 653 -54.99 7.94 -39.40
N THR A 654 -53.69 8.02 -39.67
CA THR A 654 -52.85 6.85 -39.96
C THR A 654 -52.43 6.20 -38.65
N ILE A 655 -52.62 4.89 -38.55
CA ILE A 655 -52.20 4.04 -37.45
C ILE A 655 -51.20 3.02 -37.99
N GLN A 656 -50.01 2.97 -37.38
CA GLN A 656 -48.89 2.13 -37.78
C GLN A 656 -48.41 1.33 -36.57
N ALA A 657 -48.14 0.04 -36.77
CA ALA A 657 -47.63 -0.83 -35.71
C ALA A 657 -46.64 -1.84 -36.28
N LYS A 658 -45.62 -2.18 -35.50
CA LYS A 658 -44.70 -3.28 -35.79
C LYS A 658 -44.12 -3.88 -34.51
N VAL A 659 -43.74 -5.15 -34.58
CA VAL A 659 -43.20 -5.92 -33.47
C VAL A 659 -42.06 -6.82 -33.93
N TRP A 660 -41.03 -6.97 -33.12
CA TRP A 660 -39.90 -7.87 -33.40
C TRP A 660 -39.24 -8.35 -32.09
N PRO A 661 -38.62 -9.54 -32.07
CA PRO A 661 -37.85 -10.01 -30.92
C PRO A 661 -36.75 -9.00 -30.56
N ALA A 662 -36.51 -8.77 -29.28
CA ALA A 662 -35.48 -7.82 -28.83
C ALA A 662 -34.04 -8.28 -29.16
N SER A 663 -33.86 -9.53 -29.56
CA SER A 663 -32.60 -10.07 -30.09
C SER A 663 -32.36 -9.76 -31.57
N GLU A 664 -33.28 -9.06 -32.23
CA GLU A 664 -33.19 -8.73 -33.66
C GLU A 664 -33.19 -7.21 -33.88
N SER A 665 -32.52 -6.76 -34.94
CA SER A 665 -32.52 -5.35 -35.35
C SER A 665 -33.92 -4.87 -35.79
N GLU A 666 -34.25 -3.60 -35.52
CA GLU A 666 -35.52 -3.00 -35.93
C GLU A 666 -35.83 -3.19 -37.42
N PRO A 667 -36.99 -3.79 -37.79
CA PRO A 667 -37.40 -3.92 -39.18
C PRO A 667 -37.61 -2.56 -39.85
N SER A 668 -37.15 -2.42 -41.10
CA SER A 668 -37.31 -1.18 -41.88
C SER A 668 -38.76 -0.88 -42.31
N GLY A 669 -39.64 -1.88 -42.32
CA GLY A 669 -41.05 -1.76 -42.68
C GLY A 669 -42.00 -1.79 -41.48
N TRP A 670 -43.26 -1.43 -41.71
CA TRP A 670 -44.35 -1.58 -40.75
C TRP A 670 -45.12 -2.88 -41.02
N ASP A 671 -45.46 -3.63 -39.96
CA ASP A 671 -46.32 -4.81 -40.08
C ASP A 671 -47.78 -4.41 -40.35
N VAL A 672 -48.18 -3.27 -39.80
CA VAL A 672 -49.52 -2.70 -39.95
C VAL A 672 -49.40 -1.23 -40.34
N GLU A 673 -50.14 -0.83 -41.37
CA GLU A 673 -50.37 0.56 -41.75
C GLU A 673 -51.80 0.70 -42.28
N LEU A 674 -52.66 1.42 -41.57
CA LEU A 674 -54.06 1.62 -41.94
C LEU A 674 -54.57 3.01 -41.56
N SER A 675 -55.76 3.38 -42.05
CA SER A 675 -56.42 4.64 -41.71
C SER A 675 -57.66 4.42 -40.84
N ASP A 676 -57.70 5.06 -39.67
CA ASP A 676 -58.85 5.07 -38.74
C ASP A 676 -58.98 6.45 -38.05
N SER A 677 -60.19 7.02 -38.09
CA SER A 677 -60.48 8.37 -37.55
C SER A 677 -61.34 8.34 -36.28
N SER A 678 -61.52 7.17 -35.66
CA SER A 678 -62.43 7.00 -34.51
C SER A 678 -61.97 7.74 -33.26
N LEU A 679 -60.65 7.86 -33.05
CA LEU A 679 -60.05 8.55 -31.90
C LEU A 679 -59.06 9.61 -32.38
N LYS A 680 -59.18 10.84 -31.87
CA LYS A 680 -58.42 12.01 -32.33
C LYS A 680 -57.19 12.33 -31.49
N SER A 681 -57.27 12.10 -30.18
CA SER A 681 -56.19 12.38 -29.22
C SER A 681 -56.47 11.63 -27.91
N GLY A 682 -55.44 11.46 -27.08
CA GLY A 682 -55.57 10.90 -25.74
C GLY A 682 -54.20 10.64 -25.12
N TRP A 683 -54.17 9.96 -23.98
CA TRP A 683 -52.94 9.58 -23.29
C TRP A 683 -52.28 8.33 -23.91
N VAL A 684 -51.02 8.12 -23.57
CA VAL A 684 -50.23 6.91 -23.85
C VAL A 684 -50.03 6.16 -22.54
N GLY A 685 -49.99 4.84 -22.59
CA GLY A 685 -49.89 4.05 -21.38
C GLY A 685 -49.74 2.57 -21.62
N LEU A 686 -49.70 1.83 -20.52
CA LEU A 686 -49.58 0.39 -20.48
C LEU A 686 -50.82 -0.21 -19.81
N GLY A 687 -51.02 -1.52 -19.91
CA GLY A 687 -52.06 -2.20 -19.15
C GLY A 687 -52.27 -3.64 -19.57
N SER A 688 -53.39 -4.23 -19.16
CA SER A 688 -53.76 -5.60 -19.52
C SER A 688 -55.27 -5.81 -19.40
N PHE A 689 -55.76 -6.95 -19.89
CA PHE A 689 -57.15 -7.37 -19.68
C PHE A 689 -57.28 -8.63 -18.85
N ASP A 690 -56.49 -9.65 -19.20
CA ASP A 690 -56.43 -10.86 -18.41
C ASP A 690 -55.50 -10.68 -17.20
N PRO A 691 -55.80 -11.37 -16.09
CA PRO A 691 -54.94 -11.39 -14.92
C PRO A 691 -53.63 -12.13 -15.22
N GLY A 692 -52.59 -11.83 -14.45
CA GLY A 692 -51.26 -12.39 -14.61
C GLY A 692 -50.19 -11.33 -14.82
N LEU A 693 -48.96 -11.69 -14.44
CA LEU A 693 -47.80 -10.82 -14.50
C LEU A 693 -47.51 -10.38 -15.94
N VAL A 694 -47.33 -9.08 -16.14
CA VAL A 694 -46.81 -8.48 -17.37
C VAL A 694 -45.68 -7.55 -17.00
N GLU A 695 -44.51 -7.74 -17.60
CA GLU A 695 -43.31 -6.95 -17.32
C GLU A 695 -42.95 -6.10 -18.54
N THR A 696 -42.93 -4.79 -18.36
CA THR A 696 -42.46 -3.83 -19.37
C THR A 696 -41.17 -3.21 -18.87
N ASP A 697 -40.10 -3.43 -19.61
CA ASP A 697 -38.73 -3.09 -19.23
C ASP A 697 -38.42 -1.63 -19.55
N THR A 698 -38.52 -1.25 -20.83
CA THR A 698 -38.34 0.14 -21.26
C THR A 698 -39.54 0.64 -22.01
N ILE A 699 -39.83 1.94 -21.88
CA ILE A 699 -40.83 2.66 -22.67
C ILE A 699 -40.32 4.05 -23.04
N SER A 700 -40.45 4.41 -24.30
CA SER A 700 -40.07 5.71 -24.84
C SER A 700 -41.22 6.27 -25.66
N VAL A 701 -41.57 7.54 -25.40
CA VAL A 701 -42.73 8.20 -26.02
C VAL A 701 -42.28 9.48 -26.71
N ALA A 702 -42.63 9.62 -27.98
CA ALA A 702 -42.43 10.82 -28.76
C ALA A 702 -43.77 11.46 -29.15
N THR A 703 -43.88 12.77 -28.95
CA THR A 703 -45.11 13.53 -29.19
C THR A 703 -44.94 14.53 -30.34
N GLY A 704 -46.05 15.03 -30.88
CA GLY A 704 -46.01 16.07 -31.90
C GLY A 704 -45.45 15.62 -33.26
N GLY A 705 -45.50 14.31 -33.54
CA GLY A 705 -45.01 13.71 -34.78
C GLY A 705 -43.51 13.39 -34.79
N ALA A 706 -42.81 13.53 -33.66
CA ALA A 706 -41.46 13.00 -33.49
C ALA A 706 -41.44 11.46 -33.46
N THR A 707 -40.25 10.88 -33.60
CA THR A 707 -40.01 9.42 -33.54
C THR A 707 -39.51 9.08 -32.13
N ALA A 708 -40.02 8.01 -31.53
CA ALA A 708 -39.58 7.56 -30.22
C ALA A 708 -38.23 6.87 -30.34
N GLU A 709 -37.25 7.27 -29.54
CA GLU A 709 -35.91 6.66 -29.52
C GLU A 709 -35.98 5.30 -28.85
N MET A 710 -35.30 4.30 -29.41
CA MET A 710 -35.17 3.00 -28.78
C MET A 710 -34.10 3.08 -27.69
N VAL A 711 -34.38 2.46 -26.54
CA VAL A 711 -33.35 2.21 -25.53
C VAL A 711 -32.75 0.85 -25.88
N GLU A 712 -31.59 0.85 -26.52
CA GLU A 712 -30.83 -0.37 -26.86
C GLU A 712 -30.13 -0.91 -25.60
N THR A 713 -30.19 -2.23 -25.38
CA THR A 713 -29.27 -2.91 -24.46
C THR A 713 -28.02 -3.30 -25.23
N ASP A 714 -27.08 -2.38 -25.37
CA ASP A 714 -25.71 -2.83 -25.62
C ASP A 714 -25.19 -3.39 -24.28
N ALA A 715 -24.96 -4.70 -24.24
CA ALA A 715 -24.51 -5.37 -23.03
C ALA A 715 -22.98 -5.30 -22.94
N ALA A 716 -22.41 -5.44 -21.75
CA ALA A 716 -20.96 -5.47 -21.64
C ALA A 716 -20.36 -6.61 -22.47
N PRO A 717 -19.21 -6.37 -23.16
CA PRO A 717 -18.57 -7.38 -23.99
C PRO A 717 -18.12 -8.58 -23.16
N THR A 718 -17.99 -9.74 -23.78
CA THR A 718 -17.32 -10.90 -23.18
C THR A 718 -15.81 -10.78 -23.33
N ILE A 719 -15.05 -11.26 -22.35
CA ILE A 719 -13.57 -11.26 -22.39
C ILE A 719 -12.97 -12.47 -21.67
N SER A 720 -11.91 -13.06 -22.22
CA SER A 720 -11.13 -14.12 -21.60
C SER A 720 -9.70 -14.20 -22.14
N TRP A 721 -8.77 -14.72 -21.35
CA TRP A 721 -7.39 -14.95 -21.76
C TRP A 721 -7.24 -16.27 -22.53
N ALA A 722 -6.58 -16.21 -23.68
CA ALA A 722 -6.16 -17.40 -24.43
C ALA A 722 -4.67 -17.72 -24.16
N THR A 723 -3.81 -16.70 -24.17
CA THR A 723 -2.38 -16.82 -23.85
C THR A 723 -1.89 -15.55 -23.14
N PRO A 724 -1.11 -15.63 -22.06
CA PRO A 724 -0.76 -16.84 -21.32
C PRO A 724 -1.97 -17.42 -20.56
N SER A 725 -1.90 -18.72 -20.24
CA SER A 725 -2.87 -19.35 -19.35
C SER A 725 -2.60 -18.96 -17.88
N ASP A 726 -3.63 -19.01 -17.04
CA ASP A 726 -3.48 -18.79 -15.60
C ASP A 726 -2.42 -19.74 -15.00
N GLY A 727 -1.52 -19.18 -14.19
CA GLY A 727 -0.37 -19.85 -13.59
C GLY A 727 0.82 -20.11 -14.53
N ALA A 728 0.84 -19.58 -15.76
CA ALA A 728 1.95 -19.80 -16.68
C ALA A 728 3.24 -19.10 -16.22
N THR A 729 4.38 -19.76 -16.40
CA THR A 729 5.70 -19.12 -16.32
C THR A 729 6.06 -18.48 -17.66
N VAL A 730 6.44 -17.21 -17.64
CA VAL A 730 6.75 -16.39 -18.84
C VAL A 730 8.15 -15.79 -18.72
N THR A 731 8.87 -15.71 -19.84
CA THR A 731 10.26 -15.25 -19.88
C THR A 731 10.50 -14.45 -21.17
N GLU A 732 11.48 -13.54 -21.14
CA GLU A 732 11.88 -12.69 -22.26
C GLU A 732 10.72 -11.94 -22.95
N THR A 733 10.13 -12.49 -24.01
CA THR A 733 8.99 -11.90 -24.72
C THR A 733 7.88 -12.92 -24.83
N VAL A 734 6.72 -12.59 -24.25
CA VAL A 734 5.51 -13.42 -24.29
C VAL A 734 4.46 -12.83 -25.22
N GLY A 735 3.87 -13.67 -26.08
CA GLY A 735 2.71 -13.29 -26.88
C GLY A 735 1.44 -13.30 -26.03
N LEU A 736 0.72 -12.19 -26.03
CA LEU A 736 -0.58 -12.06 -25.36
C LEU A 736 -1.69 -12.26 -26.38
N GLN A 737 -2.67 -13.07 -26.04
CA GLN A 737 -3.88 -13.33 -26.83
C GLN A 737 -5.10 -13.27 -25.93
N VAL A 738 -6.00 -12.36 -26.23
CA VAL A 738 -7.26 -12.14 -25.52
C VAL A 738 -8.42 -12.41 -26.46
N ALA A 739 -9.35 -13.26 -26.05
CA ALA A 739 -10.62 -13.45 -26.72
C ALA A 739 -11.61 -12.43 -26.19
N ALA A 740 -12.16 -11.59 -27.07
CA ALA A 740 -13.22 -10.66 -26.71
C ALA A 740 -14.26 -10.63 -27.82
N GLY A 741 -15.52 -10.51 -27.45
CA GLY A 741 -16.64 -10.48 -28.39
C GLY A 741 -17.88 -9.87 -27.77
N ASP A 742 -18.70 -9.27 -28.60
CA ASP A 742 -19.99 -8.70 -28.23
C ASP A 742 -21.02 -9.01 -29.32
N GLU A 743 -22.29 -9.12 -28.93
CA GLU A 743 -23.40 -9.49 -29.82
C GLU A 743 -23.93 -8.28 -30.61
N ALA A 744 -23.84 -7.06 -30.06
CA ALA A 744 -24.29 -5.83 -30.72
C ALA A 744 -23.19 -5.21 -31.60
N ASP A 745 -21.92 -5.45 -31.25
CA ASP A 745 -20.74 -4.97 -31.94
C ASP A 745 -20.16 -5.95 -32.98
N SER A 746 -19.60 -5.40 -34.07
CA SER A 746 -18.98 -6.22 -35.11
C SER A 746 -17.68 -6.87 -34.62
N THR A 747 -17.37 -8.09 -35.07
CA THR A 747 -16.11 -8.74 -34.69
C THR A 747 -14.89 -7.86 -35.01
N GLY A 748 -14.07 -7.58 -33.99
CA GLY A 748 -12.89 -6.73 -34.12
C GLY A 748 -13.13 -5.22 -33.91
N SER A 749 -14.36 -4.76 -33.63
CA SER A 749 -14.63 -3.34 -33.32
C SER A 749 -14.37 -2.93 -31.87
N LEU A 750 -14.28 -3.88 -30.94
CA LEU A 750 -14.04 -3.60 -29.52
C LEU A 750 -12.65 -2.98 -29.30
N THR A 751 -12.55 -2.08 -28.32
CA THR A 751 -11.27 -1.59 -27.81
C THR A 751 -10.79 -2.54 -26.71
N VAL A 752 -9.70 -3.27 -26.97
CA VAL A 752 -9.13 -4.21 -26.00
C VAL A 752 -7.75 -3.75 -25.57
N GLU A 753 -7.56 -3.64 -24.27
CA GLU A 753 -6.33 -3.21 -23.62
C GLU A 753 -5.91 -4.22 -22.55
N TYR A 754 -4.63 -4.23 -22.19
CA TYR A 754 -4.11 -5.00 -21.07
C TYR A 754 -3.23 -4.13 -20.18
N ARG A 755 -3.04 -4.56 -18.94
CA ARG A 755 -2.04 -4.01 -18.01
C ARG A 755 -1.40 -5.14 -17.21
N VAL A 756 -0.20 -4.88 -16.71
CA VAL A 756 0.50 -5.73 -15.75
C VAL A 756 0.31 -5.12 -14.36
N ASP A 757 -0.21 -5.91 -13.44
CA ASP A 757 -0.56 -5.52 -12.07
C ASP A 757 -1.45 -4.26 -12.04
N GLY A 758 -1.00 -3.23 -11.31
CA GLY A 758 -1.65 -1.92 -11.22
C GLY A 758 -1.15 -0.88 -12.24
N GLY A 759 -0.35 -1.28 -13.23
CA GLY A 759 0.26 -0.37 -14.21
C GLY A 759 -0.71 0.22 -15.24
N ASP A 760 -0.14 0.97 -16.19
CA ASP A 760 -0.88 1.64 -17.26
C ASP A 760 -1.50 0.65 -18.27
N TRP A 761 -2.65 1.05 -18.84
CA TRP A 761 -3.32 0.29 -19.90
C TRP A 761 -2.58 0.44 -21.23
N THR A 762 -2.38 -0.69 -21.91
CA THR A 762 -1.73 -0.80 -23.21
C THR A 762 -2.68 -1.45 -24.21
N ALA A 763 -2.84 -0.83 -25.38
CA ALA A 763 -3.73 -1.32 -26.43
C ALA A 763 -3.22 -2.62 -27.07
N THR A 764 -4.16 -3.49 -27.44
CA THR A 764 -3.93 -4.68 -28.27
C THR A 764 -4.43 -4.44 -29.70
N SER A 765 -4.24 -5.39 -30.61
CA SER A 765 -4.77 -5.32 -31.98
C SER A 765 -5.51 -6.60 -32.36
N TYR A 766 -6.70 -6.46 -32.97
CA TYR A 766 -7.45 -7.61 -33.46
C TYR A 766 -6.75 -8.25 -34.66
N ASN A 767 -6.47 -9.56 -34.58
CA ASN A 767 -5.92 -10.36 -35.65
C ASN A 767 -7.00 -11.29 -36.22
N ALA A 768 -7.44 -10.99 -37.45
CA ALA A 768 -8.51 -11.75 -38.11
C ALA A 768 -8.12 -13.19 -38.48
N ASP A 769 -6.83 -13.53 -38.57
CA ASP A 769 -6.38 -14.88 -38.89
C ASP A 769 -6.47 -15.82 -37.67
N THR A 770 -6.28 -15.28 -36.46
CA THR A 770 -6.32 -16.05 -35.20
C THR A 770 -7.64 -15.88 -34.45
N GLY A 771 -8.36 -14.78 -34.68
CA GLY A 771 -9.61 -14.46 -33.99
C GLY A 771 -9.41 -13.84 -32.60
N TYR A 772 -8.19 -13.43 -32.25
CA TYR A 772 -7.85 -12.85 -30.96
C TYR A 772 -7.39 -11.40 -31.07
N TYR A 773 -7.47 -10.69 -29.95
CA TYR A 773 -6.77 -9.45 -29.71
C TYR A 773 -5.37 -9.75 -29.20
N GLU A 774 -4.35 -9.33 -29.95
CA GLU A 774 -2.97 -9.76 -29.78
C GLU A 774 -2.01 -8.61 -29.54
N THR A 775 -0.96 -8.88 -28.76
CA THR A 775 0.22 -8.03 -28.59
C THR A 775 1.37 -8.87 -28.00
N SER A 776 2.52 -8.25 -27.73
CA SER A 776 3.65 -8.89 -27.05
C SER A 776 4.03 -8.11 -25.80
N LEU A 777 4.34 -8.83 -24.73
CA LEU A 777 4.89 -8.27 -23.49
C LEU A 777 6.36 -8.66 -23.38
N ASP A 778 7.22 -7.64 -23.23
CA ASP A 778 8.62 -7.82 -22.84
C ASP A 778 8.68 -8.00 -21.32
N THR A 779 8.95 -9.21 -20.85
CA THR A 779 9.01 -9.52 -19.43
C THR A 779 10.35 -9.15 -18.81
N THR A 780 11.37 -8.80 -19.60
CA THR A 780 12.68 -8.37 -19.07
C THR A 780 12.61 -7.01 -18.37
N THR A 781 11.55 -6.24 -18.63
CA THR A 781 11.27 -4.98 -17.93
C THR A 781 10.47 -5.18 -16.65
N LEU A 782 10.06 -6.41 -16.35
CA LEU A 782 9.32 -6.78 -15.15
C LEU A 782 10.27 -7.46 -14.17
N ALA A 783 9.99 -7.31 -12.88
CA ALA A 783 10.64 -8.14 -11.87
C ALA A 783 10.30 -9.61 -12.11
N ASP A 784 11.18 -10.53 -11.72
CA ASP A 784 10.80 -11.93 -11.67
C ASP A 784 9.89 -12.19 -10.46
N GLY A 785 8.96 -13.12 -10.58
CA GLY A 785 7.96 -13.41 -9.54
C GLY A 785 6.53 -13.41 -10.07
N SER A 786 5.56 -13.39 -9.15
CA SER A 786 4.14 -13.44 -9.51
C SER A 786 3.64 -12.08 -9.99
N HIS A 787 3.03 -12.06 -11.15
CA HIS A 787 2.37 -10.90 -11.75
C HIS A 787 0.92 -11.23 -12.12
N THR A 788 0.06 -10.22 -12.14
CA THR A 788 -1.31 -10.33 -12.62
C THR A 788 -1.47 -9.59 -13.94
N LEU A 789 -1.78 -10.30 -15.02
CA LEU A 789 -2.15 -9.66 -16.28
C LEU A 789 -3.65 -9.42 -16.28
N THR A 790 -4.08 -8.18 -16.42
CA THR A 790 -5.50 -7.81 -16.52
C THR A 790 -5.79 -7.27 -17.91
N ALA A 791 -6.76 -7.84 -18.61
CA ALA A 791 -7.28 -7.33 -19.87
C ALA A 791 -8.65 -6.66 -19.65
N ARG A 792 -8.95 -5.65 -20.46
CA ARG A 792 -10.24 -4.94 -20.51
C ARG A 792 -10.71 -4.85 -21.95
N ALA A 793 -11.98 -5.15 -22.19
CA ALA A 793 -12.66 -4.91 -23.46
C ALA A 793 -13.74 -3.84 -23.23
N THR A 794 -13.81 -2.88 -24.15
CA THR A 794 -14.83 -1.81 -24.15
C THR A 794 -15.53 -1.79 -25.51
N ASP A 795 -16.86 -1.76 -25.48
CA ASP A 795 -17.72 -1.74 -26.68
C ASP A 795 -17.99 -0.32 -27.20
N SER A 796 -18.84 -0.21 -28.22
CA SER A 796 -19.20 1.08 -28.84
C SER A 796 -20.16 1.93 -27.99
N ALA A 797 -20.94 1.33 -27.10
CA ALA A 797 -21.77 2.02 -26.09
C ALA A 797 -21.00 2.39 -24.80
N SER A 798 -19.70 2.09 -24.73
CA SER A 798 -18.84 2.31 -23.57
C SER A 798 -19.10 1.40 -22.37
N ASN A 799 -19.77 0.26 -22.53
CA ASN A 799 -19.73 -0.78 -21.51
C ASN A 799 -18.37 -1.49 -21.56
N ALA A 800 -17.95 -2.05 -20.42
CA ALA A 800 -16.66 -2.71 -20.32
C ALA A 800 -16.72 -3.97 -19.47
N ALA A 801 -15.87 -4.93 -19.81
CA ALA A 801 -15.61 -6.13 -19.03
C ALA A 801 -14.11 -6.36 -18.87
N THR A 802 -13.71 -7.06 -17.80
CA THR A 802 -12.31 -7.38 -17.50
C THR A 802 -12.10 -8.87 -17.28
N ALA A 803 -10.90 -9.34 -17.56
CA ALA A 803 -10.43 -10.69 -17.22
C ALA A 803 -8.98 -10.63 -16.76
N SER A 804 -8.61 -11.46 -15.77
CA SER A 804 -7.26 -11.52 -15.24
C SER A 804 -6.71 -12.95 -15.24
N VAL A 805 -5.40 -13.07 -15.41
CA VAL A 805 -4.63 -14.30 -15.20
C VAL A 805 -3.39 -13.98 -14.38
N GLY A 806 -3.04 -14.87 -13.45
CA GLY A 806 -1.75 -14.85 -12.77
C GLY A 806 -0.68 -15.49 -13.65
N VAL A 807 0.51 -14.90 -13.69
CA VAL A 807 1.69 -15.46 -14.36
C VAL A 807 2.89 -15.35 -13.44
N THR A 808 3.88 -16.22 -13.63
CA THR A 808 5.18 -16.09 -12.98
C THR A 808 6.20 -15.63 -14.01
N VAL A 809 6.76 -14.45 -13.84
CA VAL A 809 7.90 -13.98 -14.65
C VAL A 809 9.17 -14.64 -14.13
N ASP A 810 9.97 -15.23 -15.01
CA ASP A 810 11.23 -15.92 -14.68
C ASP A 810 12.27 -15.68 -15.80
N ASN A 811 12.88 -14.49 -15.82
CA ASN A 811 13.92 -14.13 -16.78
C ASN A 811 15.29 -14.63 -16.32
N PRO A 812 16.17 -15.17 -17.18
CA PRO A 812 17.47 -15.74 -16.76
C PRO A 812 18.49 -14.71 -16.25
N LEU A 813 19.37 -15.12 -15.32
CA LEU A 813 20.45 -14.28 -14.74
C LEU A 813 21.26 -13.60 -15.85
N ALA A 814 21.33 -12.27 -15.82
CA ALA A 814 22.02 -11.50 -16.86
C ALA A 814 22.83 -10.34 -16.25
N ILE A 815 24.06 -10.18 -16.75
CA ILE A 815 24.99 -9.13 -16.29
C ILE A 815 25.76 -8.52 -17.47
N SER A 816 26.01 -7.22 -17.39
CA SER A 816 26.80 -6.45 -18.35
C SER A 816 28.04 -5.86 -17.68
N THR A 817 29.15 -5.77 -18.42
CA THR A 817 30.32 -4.98 -18.03
C THR A 817 30.18 -3.60 -18.69
N VAL A 818 30.22 -2.53 -17.91
CA VAL A 818 29.89 -1.17 -18.38
C VAL A 818 31.15 -0.41 -18.78
N ASP A 819 31.82 0.23 -17.82
CA ASP A 819 33.02 1.05 -18.05
C ASP A 819 33.94 1.09 -16.82
N ALA A 820 35.14 1.63 -16.99
CA ALA A 820 36.05 1.96 -15.90
C ALA A 820 36.04 3.48 -15.70
N ARG A 821 35.77 3.93 -14.47
CA ARG A 821 35.72 5.33 -14.05
C ARG A 821 36.91 5.63 -13.14
N ASN A 822 37.22 6.92 -12.94
CA ASN A 822 38.27 7.39 -12.01
C ASN A 822 39.63 6.67 -12.16
N VAL A 823 40.04 6.39 -13.40
CA VAL A 823 41.28 5.66 -13.67
C VAL A 823 42.48 6.57 -13.37
N THR A 824 43.39 6.09 -12.52
CA THR A 824 44.66 6.75 -12.17
C THR A 824 45.86 5.91 -12.64
N GLU A 825 47.07 6.26 -12.20
CA GLU A 825 48.26 5.44 -12.43
C GLU A 825 48.24 4.11 -11.67
N SER A 826 47.42 3.97 -10.62
CA SER A 826 47.41 2.79 -9.75
C SER A 826 46.04 2.30 -9.27
N THR A 827 44.96 2.99 -9.65
CA THR A 827 43.57 2.67 -9.23
C THR A 827 42.57 2.84 -10.37
N ALA A 828 41.41 2.21 -10.28
CA ALA A 828 40.24 2.43 -11.14
C ALA A 828 38.95 2.03 -10.43
N THR A 829 37.82 2.62 -10.79
CA THR A 829 36.47 2.18 -10.39
C THR A 829 35.87 1.35 -11.52
N LEU A 830 35.67 0.05 -11.30
CA LEU A 830 35.01 -0.83 -12.26
C LEU A 830 33.50 -0.73 -12.14
N VAL A 831 32.79 -0.77 -13.27
CA VAL A 831 31.32 -0.68 -13.31
C VAL A 831 30.72 -1.85 -14.06
N GLY A 832 29.72 -2.47 -13.45
CA GLY A 832 28.92 -3.56 -14.00
C GLY A 832 27.45 -3.27 -13.78
N ASP A 833 26.59 -3.93 -14.53
CA ASP A 833 25.13 -3.72 -14.45
C ASP A 833 24.42 -5.07 -14.47
N VAL A 834 23.62 -5.34 -13.45
CA VAL A 834 22.82 -6.56 -13.34
C VAL A 834 21.49 -6.29 -14.03
N THR A 835 21.23 -7.03 -15.09
CA THR A 835 20.06 -6.81 -15.96
C THR A 835 18.94 -7.81 -15.72
N SER A 836 19.20 -8.91 -15.00
CA SER A 836 18.19 -9.84 -14.47
C SER A 836 18.80 -10.71 -13.37
N LEU A 837 17.97 -11.18 -12.42
CA LEU A 837 18.36 -12.01 -11.27
C LEU A 837 17.94 -13.49 -11.36
N SER A 838 17.32 -13.96 -12.44
CA SER A 838 16.90 -15.37 -12.54
C SER A 838 15.84 -15.82 -11.53
N GLY A 839 14.95 -14.92 -11.11
CA GLY A 839 13.97 -15.22 -10.06
C GLY A 839 14.57 -15.36 -8.67
N ALA A 840 15.87 -15.14 -8.51
CA ALA A 840 16.53 -15.19 -7.21
C ALA A 840 16.24 -13.92 -6.40
N SER A 841 16.08 -14.08 -5.07
CA SER A 841 15.97 -12.93 -4.16
C SER A 841 17.24 -12.08 -4.14
N ASP A 842 18.37 -12.69 -4.50
CA ASP A 842 19.65 -12.04 -4.65
C ASP A 842 20.61 -12.84 -5.54
N ALA A 843 21.62 -12.16 -6.07
CA ALA A 843 22.75 -12.78 -6.75
C ALA A 843 24.07 -12.24 -6.19
N THR A 844 25.11 -13.08 -6.20
CA THR A 844 26.46 -12.60 -5.86
C THR A 844 27.13 -12.04 -7.10
N VAL A 845 27.48 -10.76 -7.08
CA VAL A 845 28.15 -10.06 -8.17
C VAL A 845 29.56 -9.65 -7.78
N GLY A 846 30.39 -9.35 -8.78
CA GLY A 846 31.75 -8.85 -8.59
C GLY A 846 32.43 -8.61 -9.93
N PHE A 847 33.74 -8.40 -9.89
CA PHE A 847 34.54 -8.18 -11.08
C PHE A 847 35.72 -9.13 -11.14
N GLU A 848 36.12 -9.45 -12.36
CA GLU A 848 37.41 -10.06 -12.65
C GLU A 848 38.20 -9.11 -13.54
N TRP A 849 39.44 -8.81 -13.18
CA TRP A 849 40.32 -7.90 -13.93
C TRP A 849 41.73 -8.43 -14.11
N ARG A 850 42.45 -7.97 -15.14
CA ARG A 850 43.84 -8.34 -15.43
C ARG A 850 44.53 -7.34 -16.36
N PRO A 851 45.87 -7.30 -16.43
CA PRO A 851 46.59 -6.68 -17.54
C PRO A 851 46.27 -7.40 -18.85
N VAL A 852 46.11 -6.65 -19.94
CA VAL A 852 45.83 -7.21 -21.28
C VAL A 852 46.95 -8.17 -21.67
N GLY A 853 46.58 -9.40 -22.07
CA GLY A 853 47.51 -10.47 -22.43
C GLY A 853 47.93 -11.38 -21.27
N SER A 854 47.51 -11.10 -20.03
CA SER A 854 47.60 -12.06 -18.92
C SER A 854 46.61 -13.22 -19.11
N ASN A 855 46.97 -14.42 -18.66
CA ASN A 855 46.06 -15.58 -18.65
C ASN A 855 45.32 -15.77 -17.33
N THR A 856 45.63 -14.96 -16.32
CA THR A 856 45.06 -15.07 -14.97
C THR A 856 44.19 -13.85 -14.69
N TRP A 857 42.95 -14.10 -14.26
CA TRP A 857 42.03 -13.09 -13.78
C TRP A 857 42.18 -12.92 -12.27
N THR A 858 42.15 -11.68 -11.80
CA THR A 858 42.06 -11.30 -10.39
C THR A 858 40.60 -10.98 -10.09
N ALA A 859 39.98 -11.71 -9.16
CA ALA A 859 38.62 -11.43 -8.73
C ALA A 859 38.61 -10.40 -7.59
N ASP A 860 37.69 -9.44 -7.65
CA ASP A 860 37.52 -8.40 -6.64
C ASP A 860 36.05 -7.94 -6.55
N GLY A 861 35.70 -7.18 -5.52
CA GLY A 861 34.42 -6.46 -5.50
C GLY A 861 33.18 -7.32 -5.26
N ARG A 862 33.36 -8.48 -4.62
CA ARG A 862 32.27 -9.43 -4.38
C ARG A 862 31.22 -8.81 -3.45
N GLN A 863 29.99 -8.71 -3.92
CA GLN A 863 28.86 -8.16 -3.18
C GLN A 863 27.56 -8.88 -3.55
N THR A 864 26.57 -8.86 -2.67
CA THR A 864 25.24 -9.42 -2.93
C THR A 864 24.32 -8.31 -3.37
N VAL A 865 23.60 -8.51 -4.46
CA VAL A 865 22.58 -7.58 -4.97
C VAL A 865 21.23 -8.27 -4.97
N SER A 866 20.19 -7.56 -4.51
CA SER A 866 18.81 -8.05 -4.46
C SER A 866 17.89 -7.31 -5.44
N ALA A 867 18.49 -6.54 -6.36
CA ALA A 867 17.79 -5.84 -7.43
C ALA A 867 18.73 -5.69 -8.64
N THR A 868 18.15 -5.50 -9.82
CA THR A 868 18.87 -5.11 -11.04
C THR A 868 19.44 -3.69 -10.90
N GLY A 869 20.55 -3.40 -11.59
CA GLY A 869 21.16 -2.07 -11.63
C GLY A 869 22.69 -2.08 -11.61
N GLU A 870 23.26 -0.87 -11.72
CA GLU A 870 24.71 -0.67 -11.67
C GLU A 870 25.28 -1.02 -10.30
N PHE A 871 26.41 -1.73 -10.29
CA PHE A 871 27.24 -1.93 -9.12
C PHE A 871 28.70 -1.60 -9.48
N THR A 872 29.47 -1.19 -8.48
CA THR A 872 30.85 -0.72 -8.69
C THR A 872 31.84 -1.36 -7.71
N THR A 873 33.13 -1.26 -8.05
CA THR A 873 34.23 -1.65 -7.18
C THR A 873 35.46 -0.84 -7.50
N ASP A 874 36.08 -0.24 -6.48
CA ASP A 874 37.38 0.40 -6.61
C ASP A 874 38.49 -0.65 -6.49
N ILE A 875 39.35 -0.71 -7.51
CA ILE A 875 40.53 -1.58 -7.54
C ILE A 875 41.80 -0.74 -7.39
N SER A 876 42.84 -1.33 -6.79
CA SER A 876 44.12 -0.67 -6.53
C SER A 876 45.31 -1.60 -6.82
N GLY A 877 46.52 -1.04 -6.85
CA GLY A 877 47.74 -1.79 -7.15
C GLY A 877 47.97 -2.05 -8.64
N LEU A 878 47.37 -1.24 -9.50
CA LEU A 878 47.58 -1.29 -10.95
C LEU A 878 48.98 -0.78 -11.31
N GLU A 879 49.57 -1.33 -12.37
CA GLU A 879 50.80 -0.78 -12.95
C GLU A 879 50.48 0.45 -13.81
N ALA A 880 51.27 1.52 -13.69
CA ALA A 880 51.12 2.73 -14.50
C ALA A 880 51.40 2.44 -15.99
N ASP A 881 50.83 3.25 -16.89
CA ASP A 881 50.98 3.12 -18.36
C ASP A 881 50.68 1.70 -18.90
N THR A 882 49.69 1.03 -18.33
CA THR A 882 49.40 -0.38 -18.62
C THR A 882 47.93 -0.57 -19.02
N ASP A 883 47.72 -1.23 -20.17
CA ASP A 883 46.40 -1.66 -20.60
C ASP A 883 45.89 -2.81 -19.72
N HIS A 884 44.70 -2.62 -19.15
CA HIS A 884 43.97 -3.60 -18.36
C HIS A 884 42.63 -3.95 -19.04
N GLU A 885 42.09 -5.12 -18.72
CA GLU A 885 40.73 -5.51 -19.05
C GLU A 885 40.02 -6.06 -17.82
N PHE A 886 38.72 -5.85 -17.74
CA PHE A 886 37.88 -6.37 -16.67
C PHE A 886 36.53 -6.87 -17.20
N ARG A 887 35.86 -7.74 -16.45
CA ARG A 887 34.51 -8.20 -16.73
C ARG A 887 33.69 -8.29 -15.45
N ALA A 888 32.41 -7.96 -15.55
CA ALA A 888 31.44 -8.18 -14.48
C ALA A 888 31.10 -9.68 -14.40
N VAL A 889 30.88 -10.19 -13.19
CA VAL A 889 30.53 -11.58 -12.92
C VAL A 889 29.33 -11.61 -11.98
N ALA A 890 28.29 -12.37 -12.31
CA ALA A 890 27.19 -12.70 -11.41
C ALA A 890 27.15 -14.21 -11.20
N THR A 891 26.76 -14.66 -10.01
CA THR A 891 26.64 -16.07 -9.66
C THR A 891 25.35 -16.33 -8.90
N ASP A 892 24.51 -17.18 -9.48
CA ASP A 892 23.40 -17.86 -8.81
C ASP A 892 22.78 -18.95 -9.72
N PRO A 893 22.72 -20.23 -9.31
CA PRO A 893 23.81 -21.02 -8.72
C PRO A 893 25.01 -21.21 -9.68
N ASP A 894 24.83 -20.86 -10.96
CA ASP A 894 25.84 -20.87 -12.01
C ASP A 894 26.41 -19.46 -12.23
N SER A 895 27.64 -19.35 -12.72
CA SER A 895 28.28 -18.06 -12.99
C SER A 895 28.03 -17.56 -14.41
N VAL A 896 27.54 -16.34 -14.56
CA VAL A 896 27.48 -15.60 -15.84
C VAL A 896 28.50 -14.47 -15.83
N THR A 897 29.11 -14.20 -16.98
CA THR A 897 30.11 -13.13 -17.14
C THR A 897 29.70 -12.16 -18.24
N GLY A 898 29.86 -10.87 -17.98
CA GLY A 898 29.78 -9.84 -19.01
C GLY A 898 30.96 -9.93 -19.99
N ASN A 899 30.86 -9.16 -21.09
CA ASN A 899 31.95 -9.04 -22.05
C ASN A 899 33.13 -8.25 -21.42
N PRO A 900 34.40 -8.60 -21.68
CA PRO A 900 35.52 -7.82 -21.20
C PRO A 900 35.55 -6.39 -21.76
N VAL A 901 35.81 -5.41 -20.90
CA VAL A 901 36.01 -4.00 -21.23
C VAL A 901 37.44 -3.60 -20.87
N GLY A 902 38.11 -2.85 -21.75
CA GLY A 902 39.49 -2.40 -21.57
C GLY A 902 39.58 -0.97 -21.02
N PHE A 903 40.63 -0.70 -20.24
CA PHE A 903 41.02 0.64 -19.79
C PHE A 903 42.54 0.73 -19.63
N GLN A 904 43.10 1.95 -19.68
CA GLN A 904 44.54 2.18 -19.55
C GLN A 904 44.84 3.10 -18.37
N THR A 905 45.79 2.73 -17.52
CA THR A 905 46.26 3.56 -16.39
C THR A 905 47.09 4.75 -16.88
N SER A 906 47.00 5.89 -16.18
CA SER A 906 47.69 7.13 -16.58
C SER A 906 49.19 7.14 -16.21
N THR A 907 49.93 8.12 -16.75
CA THR A 907 51.40 8.26 -16.61
C THR A 907 51.87 9.27 -15.55
N THR A 908 50.97 10.00 -14.88
CA THR A 908 51.35 11.10 -13.97
C THR A 908 50.45 11.19 -12.74
N SER A 909 51.07 11.21 -11.55
CA SER A 909 50.52 11.72 -10.29
C SER A 909 50.02 13.15 -10.44
N ASN A 910 48.82 13.44 -9.95
CA ASN A 910 48.27 14.80 -9.81
C ASN A 910 49.04 15.55 -8.70
N GLU A 911 49.60 16.73 -8.97
CA GLU A 911 50.42 17.51 -8.02
C GLU A 911 49.78 18.89 -7.76
N ALA A 912 50.02 19.47 -6.58
CA ALA A 912 49.47 20.80 -6.27
C ALA A 912 50.29 21.91 -6.97
N PRO A 913 49.64 22.99 -7.47
CA PRO A 913 50.32 24.09 -8.13
C PRO A 913 51.27 24.85 -7.20
N THR A 914 52.39 25.32 -7.75
CA THR A 914 53.41 26.09 -7.03
C THR A 914 53.32 27.59 -7.34
N ILE A 915 53.69 28.41 -6.36
CA ILE A 915 53.85 29.87 -6.52
C ILE A 915 55.34 30.15 -6.75
N GLU A 916 55.71 30.45 -7.98
CA GLU A 916 57.09 30.71 -8.42
C GLU A 916 57.51 32.17 -8.19
N GLN A 917 56.56 33.10 -8.25
CA GLN A 917 56.78 34.52 -7.96
C GLN A 917 55.60 35.10 -7.19
N PHE A 918 55.90 35.92 -6.18
CA PHE A 918 54.92 36.67 -5.41
C PHE A 918 55.58 37.95 -4.88
N ASP A 919 55.53 39.02 -5.67
CA ASP A 919 56.12 40.31 -5.32
C ASP A 919 55.02 41.35 -5.05
N VAL A 920 55.08 42.00 -3.89
CA VAL A 920 54.13 43.06 -3.52
C VAL A 920 54.79 44.43 -3.59
N ILE A 921 54.29 45.29 -4.47
CA ILE A 921 54.80 46.64 -4.70
C ILE A 921 53.80 47.65 -4.13
N ASP A 922 54.21 48.36 -3.08
CA ASP A 922 53.42 49.43 -2.47
C ASP A 922 53.51 50.73 -3.30
N GLN A 923 52.36 51.18 -3.80
CA GLN A 923 52.17 52.42 -4.56
C GLN A 923 51.21 53.40 -3.84
N SER A 924 51.13 53.29 -2.51
CA SER A 924 50.22 54.08 -1.68
C SER A 924 50.50 55.60 -1.75
N SER A 925 49.44 56.40 -1.63
CA SER A 925 49.48 57.86 -1.57
C SER A 925 48.64 58.38 -0.39
N THR A 926 48.73 59.67 -0.07
CA THR A 926 47.98 60.24 1.06
C THR A 926 46.46 60.12 0.85
N GLY A 927 45.85 59.12 1.50
CA GLY A 927 44.41 58.86 1.51
C GLY A 927 43.98 57.53 0.89
N TRP A 928 44.84 56.89 0.09
CA TRP A 928 44.57 55.59 -0.55
C TRP A 928 45.81 54.72 -0.54
N HIS A 929 45.66 53.49 -0.07
CA HIS A 929 46.70 52.48 -0.15
C HIS A 929 46.47 51.61 -1.39
N GLN A 930 47.49 51.46 -2.22
CA GLN A 930 47.45 50.69 -3.46
C GLN A 930 48.62 49.73 -3.49
N TYR A 931 48.33 48.48 -3.76
CA TYR A 931 49.33 47.41 -3.89
C TYR A 931 49.22 46.80 -5.27
N GLN A 932 50.36 46.68 -5.94
CA GLN A 932 50.50 45.93 -7.18
C GLN A 932 51.16 44.59 -6.83
N ILE A 933 50.54 43.48 -7.22
CA ILE A 933 50.94 42.12 -6.87
C ILE A 933 51.32 41.42 -8.16
N GLU A 934 52.62 41.24 -8.36
CA GLU A 934 53.16 40.50 -9.49
C GLU A 934 53.33 39.04 -9.07
N TRP A 935 52.73 38.13 -9.83
CA TRP A 935 52.78 36.71 -9.51
C TRP A 935 53.05 35.85 -10.74
N ALA A 936 53.69 34.72 -10.49
CA ALA A 936 53.87 33.63 -11.43
C ALA A 936 53.61 32.31 -10.70
N VAL A 937 52.87 31.41 -11.33
CA VAL A 937 52.49 30.10 -10.82
C VAL A 937 52.82 29.04 -11.86
N ALA A 938 53.13 27.84 -11.40
CA ALA A 938 53.40 26.69 -12.25
C ALA A 938 52.65 25.47 -11.73
N ASP A 939 52.35 24.56 -12.65
CA ASP A 939 51.76 23.26 -12.34
C ASP A 939 52.39 22.19 -13.22
N SER A 940 52.87 21.12 -12.60
CA SER A 940 53.66 20.09 -13.28
C SER A 940 52.79 19.19 -14.16
N ASP A 941 51.50 19.07 -13.86
CA ASP A 941 50.51 18.28 -14.62
C ASP A 941 49.62 19.13 -15.55
N GLY A 942 49.75 20.47 -15.50
CA GLY A 942 49.22 21.37 -16.52
C GLY A 942 47.76 21.77 -16.37
N ASN A 943 47.17 21.64 -15.19
CA ASN A 943 45.73 21.77 -14.94
C ASN A 943 45.34 23.01 -14.09
N LEU A 944 46.15 24.09 -14.09
CA LEU A 944 45.86 25.35 -13.37
C LEU A 944 44.40 25.85 -13.59
N ASP A 945 43.78 26.44 -12.55
CA ASP A 945 42.42 26.99 -12.63
C ASP A 945 42.35 28.47 -12.24
N LYS A 946 42.83 28.84 -11.04
CA LYS A 946 42.60 30.20 -10.54
C LYS A 946 43.65 30.67 -9.55
N VAL A 947 44.00 31.96 -9.65
CA VAL A 947 44.88 32.66 -8.71
C VAL A 947 44.12 33.79 -8.02
N ILE A 948 44.26 33.91 -6.70
CA ILE A 948 43.55 34.87 -5.84
C ILE A 948 44.56 35.63 -4.99
N SER A 949 44.57 36.96 -5.08
CA SER A 949 45.32 37.84 -4.16
C SER A 949 44.36 38.49 -3.17
N THR A 950 44.70 38.47 -1.88
CA THR A 950 43.83 38.98 -0.81
C THR A 950 44.60 39.84 0.19
N LEU A 951 44.14 41.08 0.39
CA LEU A 951 44.58 42.01 1.42
C LEU A 951 43.80 41.80 2.72
N ARG A 952 44.51 41.80 3.85
CA ARG A 952 43.93 41.66 5.19
C ARG A 952 44.33 42.80 6.12
N ARG A 953 43.42 43.15 7.03
CA ARG A 953 43.63 44.08 8.15
C ARG A 953 43.16 43.39 9.43
N ASN A 954 44.05 43.24 10.41
CA ASN A 954 43.76 42.55 11.67
C ASN A 954 43.06 41.18 11.47
N GLY A 955 43.51 40.39 10.48
CA GLY A 955 42.93 39.07 10.16
C GLY A 955 41.69 39.09 9.24
N SER A 956 41.03 40.24 9.08
CA SER A 956 39.86 40.39 8.21
C SER A 956 40.25 40.73 6.78
N VAL A 957 39.63 40.08 5.79
CA VAL A 957 39.77 40.42 4.38
C VAL A 957 39.19 41.81 4.12
N VAL A 958 39.97 42.68 3.47
CA VAL A 958 39.54 44.04 3.11
C VAL A 958 39.53 44.29 1.60
N ALA A 959 40.22 43.48 0.81
CA ALA A 959 40.09 43.45 -0.64
C ALA A 959 40.62 42.13 -1.21
N THR A 960 40.04 41.67 -2.31
CA THR A 960 40.43 40.46 -3.04
C THR A 960 40.33 40.71 -4.53
N GLU A 961 41.24 40.11 -5.29
CA GLU A 961 41.23 40.07 -6.76
C GLU A 961 41.58 38.65 -7.21
N SER A 962 40.95 38.18 -8.28
CA SER A 962 41.17 36.84 -8.80
C SER A 962 41.25 36.81 -10.32
N THR A 963 42.09 35.94 -10.85
CA THR A 963 42.24 35.68 -12.28
C THR A 963 42.12 34.19 -12.54
N GLY A 964 41.30 33.80 -13.53
CA GLY A 964 41.28 32.44 -14.05
C GLY A 964 42.52 32.19 -14.92
N VAL A 965 43.17 31.06 -14.72
CA VAL A 965 44.39 30.61 -15.41
C VAL A 965 44.17 29.19 -15.93
N SER A 966 45.05 28.71 -16.81
CA SER A 966 44.98 27.38 -17.40
C SER A 966 46.33 26.97 -17.95
N GLY A 967 46.61 25.67 -18.04
CA GLY A 967 47.89 25.15 -18.53
C GLY A 967 48.92 24.94 -17.42
N SER A 968 50.19 24.79 -17.79
CA SER A 968 51.30 24.46 -16.88
C SER A 968 51.93 25.64 -16.18
N ASP A 969 51.67 26.85 -16.62
CA ASP A 969 52.25 28.06 -16.03
C ASP A 969 51.41 29.28 -16.39
N ALA A 970 51.37 30.24 -15.47
CA ALA A 970 50.72 31.53 -15.69
C ALA A 970 51.41 32.62 -14.89
N ASN A 971 51.41 33.85 -15.41
CA ASN A 971 51.84 35.03 -14.68
C ASN A 971 50.92 36.21 -14.99
N TYR A 972 50.72 37.07 -14.00
CA TYR A 972 49.90 38.27 -14.15
C TYR A 972 50.19 39.28 -13.05
N THR A 973 49.47 40.40 -13.08
CA THR A 973 49.56 41.45 -12.07
C THR A 973 48.18 41.82 -11.57
N HIS A 974 47.92 41.61 -10.27
CA HIS A 974 46.75 42.14 -9.58
C HIS A 974 47.03 43.54 -9.03
N VAL A 975 46.00 44.40 -8.94
CA VAL A 975 46.10 45.75 -8.37
C VAL A 975 44.95 45.98 -7.39
N LEU A 976 45.28 45.88 -6.10
CA LEU A 976 44.33 46.03 -5.01
C LEU A 976 44.41 47.44 -4.39
N ARG A 977 43.25 48.06 -4.14
CA ARG A 977 43.14 49.41 -3.56
C ARG A 977 42.21 49.43 -2.36
N VAL A 978 42.65 50.02 -1.26
CA VAL A 978 41.90 50.08 0.00
C VAL A 978 42.04 51.44 0.70
N ARG A 979 41.07 51.77 1.56
CA ARG A 979 41.14 52.93 2.46
C ARG A 979 41.64 52.50 3.84
N GLY A 980 42.76 53.08 4.28
CA GLY A 980 43.42 52.80 5.55
C GLY A 980 44.46 51.67 5.48
N ASN A 981 45.29 51.57 6.51
CA ASN A 981 46.41 50.61 6.59
C ASN A 981 45.94 49.15 6.49
N VAL A 982 46.81 48.28 6.00
CA VAL A 982 46.64 46.82 5.92
C VAL A 982 47.92 46.18 6.44
N ASP A 983 47.82 44.95 6.95
CA ASP A 983 48.91 44.31 7.68
C ASP A 983 49.43 43.05 6.94
N GLU A 984 48.64 42.48 6.02
CA GLU A 984 49.00 41.23 5.33
C GLU A 984 48.45 41.16 3.89
N MET A 985 49.25 40.56 3.00
CA MET A 985 48.86 40.10 1.66
C MET A 985 48.98 38.57 1.58
N THR A 986 47.98 37.91 0.99
CA THR A 986 47.98 36.46 0.71
C THR A 986 47.78 36.22 -0.79
N LEU A 987 48.42 35.19 -1.31
CA LEU A 987 48.27 34.68 -2.68
C LEU A 987 47.92 33.19 -2.61
N THR A 988 46.89 32.79 -3.35
CA THR A 988 46.43 31.39 -3.43
C THR A 988 46.28 31.00 -4.89
N VAL A 989 46.72 29.82 -5.27
CA VAL A 989 46.51 29.23 -6.60
C VAL A 989 45.88 27.86 -6.44
N ASN A 990 44.88 27.53 -7.25
CA ASN A 990 44.29 26.20 -7.33
C ASN A 990 44.29 25.66 -8.76
N ASP A 991 44.30 24.34 -8.86
CA ASP A 991 44.06 23.60 -10.08
C ASP A 991 42.55 23.32 -10.29
N THR A 992 42.22 22.71 -11.43
CA THR A 992 40.86 22.27 -11.76
C THR A 992 40.35 21.09 -10.93
N GLN A 993 41.21 20.48 -10.11
CA GLN A 993 40.92 19.36 -9.21
C GLN A 993 40.93 19.78 -7.73
N ASN A 994 41.02 21.08 -7.46
CA ASN A 994 41.01 21.77 -6.16
C ASN A 994 42.23 21.53 -5.24
N LEU A 995 43.40 21.12 -5.75
CA LEU A 995 44.65 21.21 -4.99
C LEU A 995 45.15 22.66 -4.97
N VAL A 996 45.81 23.07 -3.88
CA VAL A 996 46.06 24.48 -3.57
C VAL A 996 47.53 24.77 -3.20
N GLY A 997 48.12 25.76 -3.88
CA GLY A 997 49.34 26.44 -3.47
C GLY A 997 49.03 27.76 -2.74
N HIS A 998 49.77 28.08 -1.66
CA HIS A 998 49.52 29.29 -0.85
C HIS A 998 50.81 29.98 -0.39
N ALA A 999 50.82 31.32 -0.41
CA ALA A 999 51.89 32.16 0.13
C ALA A 999 51.34 33.43 0.81
N SER A 1000 52.06 34.00 1.77
CA SER A 1000 51.71 35.26 2.43
C SER A 1000 52.91 36.18 2.67
N GLN A 1001 52.65 37.49 2.75
CA GLN A 1001 53.63 38.55 3.08
C GLN A 1001 53.01 39.57 4.03
N GLN A 1002 53.80 40.05 5.00
CA GLN A 1002 53.41 41.14 5.91
C GLN A 1002 53.75 42.50 5.27
N LEU A 1003 52.90 43.50 5.46
CA LEU A 1003 52.98 44.82 4.79
C LEU A 1003 53.35 45.98 5.70
#